data_AF-A0A6J3L9V1-F1
#
_entry.id   AF-A0A6J3L9V1-F1
#
_cell.length_a   1.000
_cell.length_b   1.000
_cell.length_c   1.000
_cell.angle_alpha   90.00
_cell.angle_beta   90.00
_cell.angle_gamma   90.00
#
_symmetry.space_group_name_H-M   'P 1'
#
loop_
_entity.id
_entity.type
_entity.pdbx_description
1 polymer ?
#
loop_
_entity_poly.entity_id
_entity_poly.type
_entity_poly.pdbx_seq_one_letter_code
_entity_poly.pdbx_strand_id
1 'polypeptide(L)'
;MWWIFLLNYVTIGLSLRLAAYISSGGLHGEIRFEKVTETSVRIRFSLQTTLQYPDQQWLWSVTQFPVDYTRINDRCSRQHIGESIIDLTELVGPLDMPGNETGSVEISDISLTGEMGLWGKGLIFQDTYSSRTICASITVLEKNVEKFAEARFLETIAGSVWFRWLGGHGGDNISDTIIYVNLYHVNNKKLQGTKYTEHYWKIYVTDIFDISKDKSSCNILQTVFDPDNAGNGKAIGDIDARLGKIKVAVDHRNEYKTVYKDSKLSLLPSTDLLGPHRQLYLVIFHPKHDDSILHCSKINHRKPILAKTLINSHGIKGDVSLSQVTPFDPTWVNVSLTPINDLGTRLRYATKIKSYNIHELPPDPIKASNNFAKVCETTKKMYNPSNINIKDVPPAGLGTQDQYAIGDLSGKLQGRKEGSYHYDILPGSAKLNGIYWDTYLPLSGTHSVIHRSLVLHKYNETDNKSIVPWICGTLNLYLPDNIGQIPMVTAQVIYRYPIVGKIIFRQPKNDPQMDTTIIIENLVHADGNALNNSELHRWMVHDNPPGKDYYNWTGRCLSAGEPYNPYKVEWNSNPEYCSMSEASLCRVGDLTRHSTIDIAGKKLYGTLLTRRLFTDTMLPLSGPHSILGKSLVIYDDHGPRARGERLACSIISETYHRKAVARDWFGNGEIISLRGKLEFLQQNEYDITNIELNLDGLDGKMSGYHIHMTPIEQDLEFPCESTSLYGHWNPFGINVSNTLSAGEGTTDQYEMGDLSGKFGTLENRKRYMKTFNDTILPLFGLNSILGRSIVIHKKQKNLRWACSTIERGYSPSEAIELRAIASFHHPQGFAYGYIRMTQLIHHDGSQSETVIEIKLRHPGKHDRNITRNHNWAIYVNPVGVDAAVQVKDTRCVAGGYIWNPYFTQLADPLNDDLYRQECGPDLPLRCYVGDISGRLGPIDIGLQRQVFTDSNFPLAGTVSAMGRSIVIFDKNFGTDRFACANIEPDNDIVKYTNIRKPPRFVVAQFLEDVRKIMGVPDWMLSIDTRKTKILHSGACIQFLMHFMGPIASTLEQDFNRLISTGRLDAPSLYIPGYVPTKRKATLGYRQCGNQDPNDKSNNSYSIQNKHTSLFFKMTNFTLFLGSKFSLPNISSSQYSKLILIVAVCIITKLL
;
A
#
# COMPACT_ATOMS: atom_id res chain seq x y z
N MET A 1 48.98 32.22 36.50
CA MET A 1 47.80 32.93 37.02
C MET A 1 46.58 32.22 36.43
N TRP A 2 45.99 31.31 37.20
CA TRP A 2 44.83 30.48 36.87
C TRP A 2 43.54 31.31 36.93
N TRP A 3 42.72 31.30 35.89
CA TRP A 3 41.30 31.68 35.97
C TRP A 3 40.46 30.51 35.45
N ILE A 4 39.76 29.87 36.38
CA ILE A 4 38.79 28.80 36.18
C ILE A 4 37.45 29.46 35.85
N PHE A 5 36.90 29.19 34.66
CA PHE A 5 35.50 29.44 34.34
C PHE A 5 34.68 28.24 34.81
N LEU A 6 33.94 28.41 35.91
CA LEU A 6 32.87 27.50 36.33
C LEU A 6 31.70 27.64 35.35
N LEU A 7 31.55 26.68 34.43
CA LEU A 7 30.27 26.43 33.76
C LEU A 7 29.33 25.80 34.79
N ASN A 8 28.41 26.59 35.33
CA ASN A 8 27.22 26.05 35.96
C ASN A 8 26.37 25.36 34.88
N TYR A 9 26.44 24.04 34.82
CA TYR A 9 25.40 23.24 34.20
C TYR A 9 24.15 23.38 35.06
N VAL A 10 23.25 24.29 34.66
CA VAL A 10 21.86 24.25 35.13
C VAL A 10 21.24 23.04 34.43
N THR A 11 21.21 21.91 35.13
CA THR A 11 20.31 20.81 34.80
C THR A 11 18.89 21.33 34.99
N ILE A 12 18.23 21.75 33.90
CA ILE A 12 16.80 22.00 33.90
C ILE A 12 16.14 20.64 34.11
N GLY A 13 15.85 20.27 35.36
CA GLY A 13 14.96 19.15 35.65
C GLY A 13 13.60 19.49 35.05
N LEU A 14 13.15 18.71 34.07
CA LEU A 14 11.80 18.82 33.52
C LEU A 14 10.82 18.39 34.62
N SER A 15 10.18 19.36 35.28
CA SER A 15 9.06 19.10 36.18
C SER A 15 7.87 18.59 35.37
N LEU A 16 7.32 17.41 35.70
CA LEU A 16 6.10 16.87 35.07
C LEU A 16 4.94 17.89 35.12
N ARG A 17 4.26 18.10 33.99
CA ARG A 17 3.05 18.96 33.90
C ARG A 17 1.92 18.19 33.26
N LEU A 18 0.72 18.38 33.80
CA LEU A 18 -0.49 17.77 33.24
C LEU A 18 -1.41 18.85 32.65
N ALA A 19 -2.22 18.47 31.68
CA ALA A 19 -3.22 19.33 31.07
C ALA A 19 -4.52 18.56 30.80
N ALA A 20 -5.65 19.26 30.86
CA ALA A 20 -6.94 18.78 30.43
C ALA A 20 -7.51 19.75 29.40
N TYR A 21 -7.92 19.23 28.25
CA TYR A 21 -8.44 20.02 27.12
C TYR A 21 -9.95 19.82 27.01
N ILE A 22 -10.69 20.93 27.03
CA ILE A 22 -12.16 20.92 27.12
C ILE A 22 -12.72 21.67 25.91
N SER A 23 -13.62 21.05 25.16
CA SER A 23 -14.39 21.74 24.12
C SER A 23 -15.72 21.04 23.90
N SER A 24 -16.65 21.25 24.84
CA SER A 24 -17.98 20.65 24.78
C SER A 24 -18.98 21.44 25.60
N GLY A 25 -20.28 21.29 25.28
CA GLY A 25 -21.35 21.86 26.09
C GLY A 25 -21.29 23.38 26.25
N GLY A 26 -20.67 24.10 25.32
CA GLY A 26 -20.53 25.56 25.37
C GLY A 26 -19.30 26.07 26.13
N LEU A 27 -18.45 25.20 26.69
CA LEU A 27 -17.19 25.57 27.35
C LEU A 27 -15.98 25.12 26.51
N HIS A 28 -15.03 26.01 26.27
CA HIS A 28 -13.80 25.73 25.53
C HIS A 28 -12.56 26.25 26.25
N GLY A 29 -11.50 25.45 26.35
CA GLY A 29 -10.22 25.90 26.88
C GLY A 29 -9.35 24.77 27.43
N GLU A 30 -8.35 25.14 28.22
CA GLU A 30 -7.43 24.20 28.87
C GLU A 30 -7.31 24.46 30.38
N ILE A 31 -7.10 23.39 31.14
CA ILE A 31 -6.75 23.42 32.56
C ILE A 31 -5.39 22.74 32.72
N ARG A 32 -4.43 23.42 33.32
CA ARG A 32 -3.06 22.94 33.55
C ARG A 32 -2.82 22.69 35.03
N PHE A 33 -2.08 21.62 35.31
CA PHE A 33 -1.70 21.21 36.66
C PHE A 33 -0.18 21.19 36.75
N GLU A 34 0.36 22.05 37.62
CA GLU A 34 1.80 22.22 37.82
C GLU A 34 2.16 21.85 39.26
N LYS A 35 3.25 21.10 39.44
CA LYS A 35 3.77 20.74 40.77
C LYS A 35 4.37 21.97 41.44
N VAL A 36 3.93 22.29 42.66
CA VAL A 36 4.55 23.32 43.52
C VAL A 36 5.38 22.67 44.61
N THR A 37 4.82 21.68 45.31
CA THR A 37 5.53 20.80 46.26
C THR A 37 5.15 19.33 45.99
N GLU A 38 5.65 18.36 46.77
CA GLU A 38 5.23 16.94 46.63
C GLU A 38 3.72 16.74 46.89
N THR A 39 3.10 17.59 47.71
CA THR A 39 1.70 17.47 48.14
C THR A 39 0.87 18.72 47.81
N SER A 40 1.37 19.59 46.93
CA SER A 40 0.60 20.74 46.45
C SER A 40 0.70 20.93 44.94
N VAL A 41 -0.44 21.22 44.32
CA VAL A 41 -0.60 21.40 42.88
C VAL A 41 -1.19 22.77 42.61
N ARG A 42 -0.59 23.49 41.67
CA ARG A 42 -1.15 24.72 41.10
C ARG A 42 -2.02 24.38 39.90
N ILE A 43 -3.29 24.72 39.97
CA ILE A 43 -4.24 24.61 38.87
C ILE A 43 -4.33 25.97 38.18
N ARG A 44 -4.07 26.00 36.88
CA ARG A 44 -4.26 27.17 36.01
C ARG A 44 -5.31 26.85 34.98
N PHE A 45 -6.38 27.63 34.90
CA PHE A 45 -7.42 27.44 33.89
C PHE A 45 -7.49 28.66 32.97
N SER A 46 -7.69 28.39 31.68
CA SER A 46 -7.98 29.38 30.65
C SER A 46 -9.15 28.84 29.83
N LEU A 47 -10.32 29.38 30.09
CA LEU A 47 -11.61 28.91 29.61
C LEU A 47 -12.37 30.07 28.96
N GLN A 48 -13.16 29.74 27.95
CA GLN A 48 -13.97 30.67 27.18
C GLN A 48 -15.34 30.03 26.95
N THR A 49 -16.40 30.82 27.10
CA THR A 49 -17.76 30.39 26.79
C THR A 49 -18.11 30.67 25.33
N THR A 50 -18.95 29.81 24.76
CA THR A 50 -19.52 30.04 23.43
C THR A 50 -20.61 31.11 23.47
N LEU A 51 -20.85 31.78 22.33
CA LEU A 51 -21.92 32.78 22.20
C LEU A 51 -23.32 32.23 22.51
N GLN A 52 -23.54 30.94 22.31
CA GLN A 52 -24.83 30.29 22.55
C GLN A 52 -25.14 30.17 24.04
N TYR A 53 -24.10 30.12 24.88
CA TYR A 53 -24.21 29.88 26.31
C TYR A 53 -23.25 30.83 27.03
N PRO A 54 -23.54 32.13 27.09
CA PRO A 54 -22.64 33.09 27.70
C PRO A 54 -22.52 32.87 29.22
N ASP A 55 -23.65 32.57 29.87
CA ASP A 55 -23.74 32.36 31.31
C ASP A 55 -23.75 30.86 31.62
N GLN A 56 -22.80 30.40 32.43
CA GLN A 56 -22.63 28.99 32.80
C GLN A 56 -22.05 28.90 34.21
N GLN A 57 -22.51 27.94 35.00
CA GLN A 57 -21.88 27.61 36.28
C GLN A 57 -21.60 26.12 36.32
N TRP A 58 -20.31 25.77 36.46
CA TRP A 58 -19.87 24.38 36.42
C TRP A 58 -19.44 23.88 37.79
N LEU A 59 -20.10 22.81 38.24
CA LEU A 59 -19.62 21.95 39.32
C LEU A 59 -18.65 20.94 38.72
N TRP A 60 -17.48 20.75 39.32
CA TRP A 60 -16.39 20.00 38.71
C TRP A 60 -15.66 19.10 39.69
N SER A 61 -15.37 17.89 39.26
CA SER A 61 -14.73 16.87 40.09
C SER A 61 -13.81 15.97 39.26
N VAL A 62 -12.84 15.35 39.94
CA VAL A 62 -11.92 14.37 39.35
C VAL A 62 -12.55 12.98 39.43
N THR A 63 -12.58 12.28 38.31
CA THR A 63 -13.18 10.94 38.19
C THR A 63 -12.14 9.83 38.13
N GLN A 64 -12.57 8.60 38.40
CA GLN A 64 -11.68 7.43 38.47
C GLN A 64 -10.93 7.10 37.17
N PHE A 65 -11.61 7.25 36.03
CA PHE A 65 -11.11 6.85 34.71
C PHE A 65 -10.98 8.06 33.77
N PRO A 66 -10.01 8.03 32.84
CA PRO A 66 -9.89 9.04 31.80
C PRO A 66 -11.00 8.86 30.75
N VAL A 67 -11.22 9.91 29.95
CA VAL A 67 -12.16 9.89 28.82
C VAL A 67 -11.55 9.10 27.66
N ASP A 68 -12.31 8.17 27.11
CA ASP A 68 -11.97 7.46 25.87
C ASP A 68 -12.42 8.28 24.66
N TYR A 69 -11.48 8.91 23.97
CA TYR A 69 -11.75 9.77 22.82
C TYR A 69 -12.04 9.00 21.52
N THR A 70 -11.96 7.66 21.53
CA THR A 70 -12.44 6.84 20.40
C THR A 70 -13.97 6.78 20.35
N ARG A 71 -14.63 7.04 21.50
CA ARG A 71 -16.08 7.15 21.63
C ARG A 71 -16.53 8.60 21.49
N ILE A 72 -17.55 8.80 20.65
CA ILE A 72 -18.11 10.12 20.38
C ILE A 72 -19.38 10.37 21.22
N ASN A 73 -20.23 9.36 21.34
CA ASN A 73 -21.50 9.45 22.08
C ASN A 73 -21.34 8.92 23.51
N ASP A 74 -22.06 9.54 24.46
CA ASP A 74 -22.18 9.13 25.87
C ASP A 74 -20.85 8.94 26.64
N ARG A 75 -19.73 9.46 26.13
CA ARG A 75 -18.40 9.23 26.72
C ARG A 75 -18.23 9.78 28.15
N CYS A 76 -19.09 10.71 28.56
CA CYS A 76 -19.08 11.34 29.89
C CYS A 76 -20.04 10.67 30.89
N SER A 77 -20.68 9.55 30.54
CA SER A 77 -21.54 8.84 31.48
C SER A 77 -20.73 8.22 32.62
N ARG A 78 -21.35 8.12 33.80
CA ARG A 78 -20.73 7.53 35.00
C ARG A 78 -20.25 6.09 34.77
N GLN A 79 -20.89 5.35 33.86
CA GLN A 79 -20.44 4.00 33.46
C GLN A 79 -19.04 4.01 32.85
N HIS A 80 -18.64 5.10 32.17
CA HIS A 80 -17.38 5.16 31.45
C HIS A 80 -16.26 5.86 32.21
N ILE A 81 -16.57 6.95 32.92
CA ILE A 81 -15.58 7.75 33.66
C ILE A 81 -15.48 7.37 35.15
N GLY A 82 -16.44 6.60 35.67
CA GLY A 82 -16.48 6.13 37.05
C GLY A 82 -17.05 7.17 38.03
N GLU A 83 -16.90 6.87 39.33
CA GLU A 83 -17.31 7.78 40.42
C GLU A 83 -16.34 8.96 40.58
N SER A 84 -16.85 10.07 41.13
CA SER A 84 -16.04 11.22 41.53
C SER A 84 -15.22 10.89 42.78
N ILE A 85 -13.90 11.09 42.73
CA ILE A 85 -12.98 10.83 43.84
C ILE A 85 -12.65 12.13 44.59
N ILE A 86 -12.42 13.23 43.85
CA ILE A 86 -12.03 14.52 44.41
C ILE A 86 -13.03 15.55 43.91
N ASP A 87 -13.77 16.18 44.82
CA ASP A 87 -14.65 17.28 44.50
C ASP A 87 -13.85 18.59 44.48
N LEU A 88 -13.58 19.12 43.29
CA LEU A 88 -12.83 20.37 43.13
C LEU A 88 -13.73 21.59 43.42
N THR A 89 -15.04 21.44 43.34
CA THR A 89 -15.97 22.50 43.72
C THR A 89 -15.93 22.77 45.22
N GLU A 90 -15.81 21.74 46.05
CA GLU A 90 -15.65 21.93 47.50
C GLU A 90 -14.30 22.59 47.85
N LEU A 91 -13.24 22.29 47.10
CA LEU A 91 -11.88 22.78 47.38
C LEU A 91 -11.59 24.18 46.80
N VAL A 92 -12.12 24.48 45.62
CA VAL A 92 -11.78 25.70 44.85
C VAL A 92 -12.99 26.61 44.63
N GLY A 93 -14.20 26.08 44.78
CA GLY A 93 -15.45 26.72 44.38
C GLY A 93 -15.92 26.31 42.98
N PRO A 94 -17.17 26.63 42.63
CA PRO A 94 -17.71 26.42 41.28
C PRO A 94 -17.03 27.36 40.27
N LEU A 95 -17.05 26.98 38.99
CA LEU A 95 -16.57 27.83 37.91
C LEU A 95 -17.72 28.64 37.34
N ASP A 96 -17.81 29.92 37.72
CA ASP A 96 -18.82 30.87 37.26
C ASP A 96 -18.34 31.62 36.01
N MET A 97 -19.16 31.61 34.95
CA MET A 97 -18.93 32.34 33.71
C MET A 97 -20.11 33.28 33.45
N PRO A 98 -19.89 34.59 33.20
CA PRO A 98 -18.60 35.29 33.18
C PRO A 98 -18.01 35.51 34.59
N GLY A 99 -16.67 35.58 34.71
CA GLY A 99 -15.96 35.84 35.97
C GLY A 99 -14.70 34.99 36.18
N ASN A 100 -14.78 33.68 35.91
CA ASN A 100 -13.70 32.71 36.11
C ASN A 100 -13.07 32.24 34.78
N GLU A 101 -12.93 33.13 33.79
CA GLU A 101 -12.37 32.77 32.47
C GLU A 101 -10.89 32.40 32.57
N THR A 102 -10.11 33.17 33.34
CA THR A 102 -8.69 32.89 33.56
C THR A 102 -8.34 33.00 35.04
N GLY A 103 -7.71 31.97 35.60
CA GLY A 103 -7.35 31.95 37.01
C GLY A 103 -6.23 30.98 37.33
N SER A 104 -5.65 31.15 38.52
CA SER A 104 -4.62 30.26 39.07
C SER A 104 -4.90 30.05 40.56
N VAL A 105 -5.05 28.79 40.98
CA VAL A 105 -5.32 28.41 42.37
C VAL A 105 -4.33 27.35 42.81
N GLU A 106 -3.84 27.43 44.04
CA GLU A 106 -2.97 26.42 44.64
C GLU A 106 -3.76 25.59 45.64
N ILE A 107 -3.69 24.27 45.49
CA ILE A 107 -4.40 23.32 46.35
C ILE A 107 -3.37 22.47 47.09
N SER A 108 -3.58 22.32 48.39
CA SER A 108 -2.80 21.43 49.26
C SER A 108 -3.49 20.06 49.33
N ASP A 109 -2.73 19.02 49.69
CA ASP A 109 -3.20 17.62 49.83
C ASP A 109 -3.54 16.91 48.51
N ILE A 110 -3.07 17.46 47.38
CA ILE A 110 -3.17 16.83 46.05
C ILE A 110 -1.77 16.70 45.45
N SER A 111 -1.52 15.59 44.75
CA SER A 111 -0.26 15.32 44.04
C SER A 111 -0.53 15.06 42.55
N LEU A 112 0.49 15.22 41.70
CA LEU A 112 0.37 14.87 40.27
C LEU A 112 0.43 13.34 40.06
N THR A 113 1.22 12.64 40.87
CA THR A 113 1.50 11.19 40.81
C THR A 113 1.31 10.55 42.19
N GLY A 114 1.20 9.23 42.28
CA GLY A 114 0.92 8.51 43.54
C GLY A 114 -0.54 8.10 43.67
N GLU A 115 -0.95 7.48 44.78
CA GLU A 115 -2.28 6.85 44.91
C GLU A 115 -3.46 7.79 44.66
N MET A 116 -3.43 8.99 45.25
CA MET A 116 -4.41 10.07 45.04
C MET A 116 -4.01 11.05 43.92
N GLY A 117 -3.02 10.67 43.09
CA GLY A 117 -2.49 11.52 42.02
C GLY A 117 -3.48 11.76 40.88
N LEU A 118 -3.39 12.95 40.27
CA LEU A 118 -4.24 13.39 39.16
C LEU A 118 -3.94 12.72 37.81
N TRP A 119 -2.72 12.21 37.60
CA TRP A 119 -2.36 11.57 36.34
C TRP A 119 -3.25 10.36 36.02
N GLY A 120 -3.67 10.30 34.76
CA GLY A 120 -4.52 9.23 34.24
C GLY A 120 -5.99 9.36 34.62
N LYS A 121 -6.39 10.35 35.43
CA LYS A 121 -7.78 10.58 35.82
C LYS A 121 -8.56 11.41 34.80
N GLY A 122 -9.88 11.42 34.95
CA GLY A 122 -10.78 12.29 34.19
C GLY A 122 -11.24 13.49 35.01
N LEU A 123 -11.80 14.48 34.34
CA LEU A 123 -12.57 15.57 34.91
C LEU A 123 -14.01 15.46 34.39
N ILE A 124 -14.98 15.63 35.29
CA ILE A 124 -16.38 15.81 34.93
C ILE A 124 -16.83 17.19 35.37
N PHE A 125 -17.62 17.85 34.53
CA PHE A 125 -18.29 19.10 34.85
C PHE A 125 -19.80 18.93 34.64
N GLN A 126 -20.58 19.41 35.59
CA GLN A 126 -22.04 19.44 35.56
C GLN A 126 -22.50 20.89 35.62
N ASP A 127 -23.26 21.31 34.63
CA ASP A 127 -23.84 22.64 34.60
C ASP A 127 -24.97 22.73 35.63
N THR A 128 -25.05 23.81 36.41
CA THR A 128 -26.16 24.02 37.34
C THR A 128 -27.36 24.67 36.66
N TYR A 129 -27.14 25.38 35.55
CA TYR A 129 -28.20 26.04 34.79
C TYR A 129 -28.88 25.11 33.78
N SER A 130 -28.26 23.98 33.43
CA SER A 130 -28.83 23.02 32.49
C SER A 130 -28.40 21.59 32.83
N SER A 131 -29.05 20.58 32.23
CA SER A 131 -28.68 19.17 32.44
C SER A 131 -27.42 18.73 31.68
N ARG A 132 -26.58 19.67 31.21
CA ARG A 132 -25.38 19.36 30.43
C ARG A 132 -24.27 18.82 31.33
N THR A 133 -23.65 17.74 30.87
CA THR A 133 -22.46 17.15 31.48
C THR A 133 -21.35 17.10 30.45
N ILE A 134 -20.16 17.57 30.81
CA ILE A 134 -18.97 17.53 29.95
C ILE A 134 -17.81 16.86 30.69
N CYS A 135 -16.84 16.36 29.94
CA CYS A 135 -15.71 15.64 30.52
C CYS A 135 -14.43 15.80 29.70
N ALA A 136 -13.28 15.68 30.36
CA ALA A 136 -11.96 15.70 29.75
C ALA A 136 -10.96 14.79 30.48
N SER A 137 -9.96 14.27 29.77
CA SER A 137 -8.87 13.51 30.39
C SER A 137 -7.79 14.46 30.93
N ILE A 138 -7.19 14.10 32.06
CA ILE A 138 -5.95 14.73 32.57
C ILE A 138 -4.77 13.96 31.95
N THR A 139 -4.10 14.61 31.00
CA THR A 139 -3.01 14.02 30.19
C THR A 139 -1.68 14.70 30.45
N VAL A 140 -0.60 14.07 29.99
CA VAL A 140 0.77 14.59 30.15
C VAL A 140 1.07 15.60 29.05
N LEU A 141 1.61 16.76 29.42
CA LEU A 141 1.96 17.81 28.46
C LEU A 141 3.28 17.49 27.73
N GLU A 142 4.24 16.91 28.43
CA GLU A 142 5.56 16.58 27.88
C GLU A 142 5.50 15.35 26.94
N LYS A 143 6.09 15.51 25.73
CA LYS A 143 6.18 14.40 24.76
C LYS A 143 7.12 13.30 25.26
N ASN A 144 6.79 12.05 24.92
CA ASN A 144 7.60 10.85 25.17
C ASN A 144 7.85 10.51 26.66
N VAL A 145 7.14 11.15 27.60
CA VAL A 145 7.22 10.84 29.03
C VAL A 145 6.33 9.66 29.40
N GLU A 146 5.16 9.56 28.77
CA GLU A 146 4.21 8.47 28.97
C GLU A 146 4.43 7.33 27.96
N LYS A 147 4.48 6.09 28.47
CA LYS A 147 4.45 4.87 27.66
C LYS A 147 3.11 4.16 27.81
N PHE A 148 2.68 3.45 26.77
CA PHE A 148 1.35 2.85 26.68
C PHE A 148 1.40 1.44 26.08
N ALA A 149 0.72 0.48 26.70
CA ALA A 149 0.53 -0.86 26.17
C ALA A 149 -0.89 -1.38 26.39
N GLU A 150 -1.28 -2.34 25.55
CA GLU A 150 -2.61 -2.96 25.59
C GLU A 150 -2.48 -4.49 25.52
N ALA A 151 -3.25 -5.18 26.35
CA ALA A 151 -3.57 -6.60 26.18
C ALA A 151 -5.07 -6.73 25.86
N ARG A 152 -5.40 -7.18 24.65
CA ARG A 152 -6.77 -7.26 24.13
C ARG A 152 -7.23 -8.72 24.05
N PHE A 153 -8.36 -9.00 24.69
CA PHE A 153 -9.00 -10.31 24.78
C PHE A 153 -10.21 -10.36 23.83
N LEU A 154 -10.40 -11.46 23.09
CA LEU A 154 -11.42 -11.60 22.04
C LEU A 154 -12.20 -12.94 22.06
N GLU A 155 -11.97 -13.80 23.05
CA GLU A 155 -12.54 -15.16 23.12
C GLU A 155 -13.58 -15.30 24.24
N THR A 156 -13.35 -16.19 25.20
CA THR A 156 -14.26 -16.45 26.34
C THR A 156 -14.46 -15.20 27.19
N ILE A 157 -13.38 -14.44 27.37
CA ILE A 157 -13.36 -13.08 27.89
C ILE A 157 -13.06 -12.14 26.72
N ALA A 158 -13.79 -11.04 26.64
CA ALA A 158 -13.51 -9.94 25.72
C ALA A 158 -13.25 -8.62 26.46
N GLY A 159 -12.51 -7.73 25.82
CA GLY A 159 -12.16 -6.42 26.34
C GLY A 159 -10.66 -6.16 26.35
N SER A 160 -10.24 -5.10 27.04
CA SER A 160 -8.84 -4.67 27.05
C SER A 160 -8.34 -4.37 28.46
N VAL A 161 -7.06 -4.69 28.68
CA VAL A 161 -6.27 -4.23 29.81
C VAL A 161 -5.21 -3.27 29.28
N TRP A 162 -5.26 -2.03 29.75
CA TRP A 162 -4.32 -0.98 29.36
C TRP A 162 -3.31 -0.72 30.46
N PHE A 163 -2.05 -0.61 30.07
CA PHE A 163 -0.95 -0.29 30.96
C PHE A 163 -0.38 1.06 30.56
N ARG A 164 -0.25 1.96 31.54
CA ARG A 164 0.28 3.32 31.37
C ARG A 164 1.42 3.52 32.35
N TRP A 165 2.51 4.12 31.92
CA TRP A 165 3.70 4.37 32.75
C TRP A 165 4.20 5.79 32.57
N LEU A 166 4.58 6.44 33.67
CA LEU A 166 5.37 7.68 33.66
C LEU A 166 6.84 7.37 33.94
N GLY A 167 7.74 7.94 33.13
CA GLY A 167 9.19 7.88 33.34
C GLY A 167 9.92 6.81 32.51
N GLY A 168 11.25 6.96 32.38
CA GLY A 168 12.08 6.00 31.63
C GLY A 168 13.42 6.48 31.08
N HIS A 169 13.95 7.64 31.48
CA HIS A 169 15.34 8.02 31.21
C HIS A 169 16.21 7.74 32.43
N GLY A 170 17.43 7.23 32.22
CA GLY A 170 18.37 6.93 33.31
C GLY A 170 18.66 8.18 34.15
N GLY A 171 18.10 8.24 35.36
CA GLY A 171 18.23 9.37 36.30
C GLY A 171 16.94 9.85 36.95
N ASP A 172 15.76 9.48 36.43
CA ASP A 172 14.46 9.92 37.01
C ASP A 172 13.96 8.99 38.12
N ASN A 173 13.75 9.54 39.31
CA ASN A 173 13.27 8.84 40.51
C ASN A 173 11.74 8.64 40.56
N ILE A 174 10.98 9.07 39.54
CA ILE A 174 9.51 9.02 39.53
C ILE A 174 9.04 7.99 38.51
N SER A 175 8.70 6.80 38.99
CA SER A 175 8.09 5.75 38.18
C SER A 175 6.70 5.39 38.73
N ASP A 176 5.65 5.86 38.09
CA ASP A 176 4.26 5.55 38.44
C ASP A 176 3.61 4.74 37.31
N THR A 177 2.78 3.76 37.65
CA THR A 177 2.13 2.86 36.69
C THR A 177 0.65 2.72 37.02
N ILE A 178 -0.20 2.88 36.00
CA ILE A 178 -1.63 2.66 36.11
C ILE A 178 -2.06 1.54 35.16
N ILE A 179 -2.89 0.64 35.67
CA ILE A 179 -3.51 -0.45 34.91
C ILE A 179 -5.01 -0.22 34.89
N TYR A 180 -5.57 -0.03 33.69
CA TYR A 180 -7.01 0.03 33.48
C TYR A 180 -7.51 -1.29 32.92
N VAL A 181 -8.55 -1.84 33.54
CA VAL A 181 -9.15 -3.11 33.15
C VAL A 181 -10.60 -2.88 32.77
N ASN A 182 -10.96 -3.29 31.55
CA ASN A 182 -12.34 -3.40 31.11
C ASN A 182 -12.53 -4.75 30.41
N LEU A 183 -13.00 -5.76 31.16
CA LEU A 183 -13.16 -7.13 30.71
C LEU A 183 -14.57 -7.64 31.04
N TYR A 184 -15.14 -8.44 30.15
CA TYR A 184 -16.44 -9.09 30.34
C TYR A 184 -16.46 -10.48 29.70
N HIS A 185 -17.35 -11.34 30.19
CA HIS A 185 -17.61 -12.65 29.58
C HIS A 185 -18.46 -12.50 28.31
N VAL A 186 -18.05 -13.15 27.22
CA VAL A 186 -18.79 -13.12 25.94
C VAL A 186 -20.02 -14.03 25.96
N ASN A 187 -19.98 -15.11 26.76
CA ASN A 187 -21.04 -16.10 26.75
C ASN A 187 -21.27 -16.74 28.12
N ASN A 188 -22.32 -16.32 28.86
CA ASN A 188 -22.66 -16.96 30.14
C ASN A 188 -24.14 -16.81 30.56
N LYS A 189 -24.99 -17.75 30.10
CA LYS A 189 -26.36 -17.93 30.63
C LYS A 189 -26.41 -18.42 32.09
N LYS A 190 -25.29 -18.92 32.65
CA LYS A 190 -25.20 -19.60 33.96
C LYS A 190 -24.77 -18.71 35.15
N LEU A 191 -24.44 -17.44 34.93
CA LEU A 191 -23.97 -16.50 35.97
C LEU A 191 -25.03 -15.46 36.39
N GLN A 192 -26.32 -15.79 36.22
CA GLN A 192 -27.42 -14.91 36.60
C GLN A 192 -27.45 -14.73 38.14
N GLY A 193 -27.11 -13.54 38.62
CA GLY A 193 -27.18 -13.16 40.05
C GLY A 193 -25.97 -12.42 40.62
N THR A 194 -24.82 -12.41 39.92
CA THR A 194 -23.59 -11.71 40.33
C THR A 194 -23.22 -10.60 39.34
N LYS A 195 -22.62 -9.49 39.81
CA LYS A 195 -22.21 -8.38 38.92
C LYS A 195 -20.89 -8.66 38.16
N TYR A 196 -19.95 -9.36 38.80
CA TYR A 196 -18.63 -9.70 38.24
C TYR A 196 -18.13 -11.03 38.82
N THR A 197 -17.08 -11.55 38.20
CA THR A 197 -16.30 -12.72 38.62
C THR A 197 -14.87 -12.31 38.94
N GLU A 198 -14.21 -12.99 39.87
CA GLU A 198 -12.84 -12.67 40.30
C GLU A 198 -11.86 -13.77 39.88
N HIS A 199 -10.71 -13.37 39.34
CA HIS A 199 -9.73 -14.27 38.75
C HIS A 199 -8.32 -13.95 39.22
N TYR A 200 -7.46 -14.96 39.33
CA TYR A 200 -6.02 -14.73 39.43
C TYR A 200 -5.48 -14.29 38.07
N TRP A 201 -4.43 -13.48 38.08
CA TRP A 201 -3.85 -12.89 36.87
C TRP A 201 -2.36 -12.61 37.05
N LYS A 202 -1.58 -12.99 36.05
CA LYS A 202 -0.12 -12.93 36.10
C LYS A 202 0.47 -12.57 34.74
N ILE A 203 1.67 -11.98 34.73
CA ILE A 203 2.45 -11.76 33.51
C ILE A 203 3.44 -12.91 33.33
N TYR A 204 3.32 -13.58 32.19
CA TYR A 204 4.24 -14.62 31.74
C TYR A 204 5.15 -14.09 30.65
N VAL A 205 6.33 -14.71 30.52
CA VAL A 205 7.30 -14.45 29.46
C VAL A 205 7.53 -15.70 28.64
N THR A 206 7.64 -15.55 27.33
CA THR A 206 7.98 -16.68 26.43
C THR A 206 9.46 -17.06 26.54
N ASP A 207 9.77 -18.34 26.31
CA ASP A 207 11.17 -18.76 26.09
C ASP A 207 11.68 -18.24 24.73
N ILE A 208 13.00 -18.08 24.60
CA ILE A 208 13.72 -17.55 23.43
C ILE A 208 13.49 -18.43 22.19
N PHE A 209 13.23 -19.73 22.38
CA PHE A 209 13.06 -20.70 21.29
C PHE A 209 11.61 -20.87 20.81
N ASP A 210 10.62 -20.37 21.55
CA ASP A 210 9.20 -20.64 21.28
C ASP A 210 8.51 -19.61 20.37
N ILE A 211 9.26 -18.63 19.85
CA ILE A 211 8.76 -17.53 19.00
C ILE A 211 8.05 -18.04 17.71
N SER A 212 8.28 -19.30 17.32
CA SER A 212 7.85 -19.87 16.04
C SER A 212 6.67 -20.85 16.10
N LYS A 213 6.21 -21.27 17.30
CA LYS A 213 5.12 -22.26 17.45
C LYS A 213 3.82 -21.60 17.91
N ASP A 214 2.72 -22.04 17.31
CA ASP A 214 1.31 -21.67 17.53
C ASP A 214 1.04 -20.51 18.51
N LYS A 215 0.92 -19.29 17.96
CA LYS A 215 0.69 -18.04 18.72
C LYS A 215 -0.63 -17.99 19.50
N SER A 216 -1.50 -18.98 19.35
CA SER A 216 -2.87 -19.03 19.89
C SER A 216 -3.00 -19.85 21.18
N SER A 217 -2.02 -20.69 21.55
CA SER A 217 -2.13 -21.53 22.75
C SER A 217 -1.39 -20.94 23.94
N CYS A 218 -2.13 -20.67 25.02
CA CYS A 218 -1.56 -20.24 26.30
C CYS A 218 -0.67 -21.31 26.96
N ASN A 219 -0.68 -22.55 26.47
CA ASN A 219 0.09 -23.67 27.02
C ASN A 219 1.61 -23.52 26.87
N ILE A 220 2.06 -22.62 25.99
CA ILE A 220 3.49 -22.31 25.79
C ILE A 220 4.05 -21.49 26.97
N LEU A 221 3.18 -20.84 27.74
CA LEU A 221 3.57 -19.98 28.85
C LEU A 221 3.89 -20.81 30.09
N GLN A 222 5.18 -20.97 30.39
CA GLN A 222 5.66 -21.75 31.54
C GLN A 222 6.30 -20.89 32.63
N THR A 223 6.86 -19.74 32.26
CA THR A 223 7.67 -18.92 33.16
C THR A 223 6.98 -17.59 33.47
N VAL A 224 6.72 -17.34 34.75
CA VAL A 224 6.28 -16.03 35.25
C VAL A 224 7.42 -15.03 35.05
N PHE A 225 7.10 -13.80 34.64
CA PHE A 225 8.08 -12.76 34.40
C PHE A 225 8.80 -12.34 35.70
N ASP A 226 10.04 -12.80 35.87
CA ASP A 226 10.86 -12.54 37.07
C ASP A 226 12.29 -12.10 36.69
N PRO A 227 12.50 -10.84 36.24
CA PRO A 227 13.82 -10.38 35.81
C PRO A 227 14.84 -10.31 36.97
N ASP A 228 14.38 -10.17 38.22
CA ASP A 228 15.23 -10.03 39.41
C ASP A 228 15.48 -11.36 40.13
N ASN A 229 14.98 -12.49 39.60
CA ASN A 229 15.01 -13.81 40.23
C ASN A 229 14.52 -13.78 41.70
N ALA A 230 13.45 -13.04 41.98
CA ALA A 230 12.86 -12.92 43.32
C ALA A 230 12.22 -14.23 43.81
N GLY A 231 11.91 -15.16 42.90
CA GLY A 231 11.33 -16.48 43.18
C GLY A 231 9.80 -16.50 43.16
N ASN A 232 9.23 -17.70 43.26
CA ASN A 232 7.79 -17.94 43.13
C ASN A 232 6.95 -17.10 44.12
N GLY A 233 5.93 -16.41 43.61
CA GLY A 233 5.02 -15.57 44.40
C GLY A 233 5.58 -14.21 44.76
N LYS A 234 6.84 -13.92 44.40
CA LYS A 234 7.52 -12.64 44.60
C LYS A 234 8.00 -12.01 43.30
N ALA A 235 7.78 -12.67 42.16
CA ALA A 235 8.17 -12.17 40.86
C ALA A 235 7.40 -10.90 40.50
N ILE A 236 7.99 -10.04 39.67
CA ILE A 236 7.29 -8.87 39.13
C ILE A 236 6.03 -9.28 38.35
N GLY A 237 6.04 -10.44 37.71
CA GLY A 237 4.88 -11.02 37.01
C GLY A 237 3.77 -11.56 37.90
N ASP A 238 3.99 -11.79 39.20
CA ASP A 238 2.95 -12.19 40.17
C ASP A 238 2.13 -10.96 40.62
N ILE A 239 1.36 -10.40 39.68
CA ILE A 239 0.58 -9.16 39.90
C ILE A 239 -0.57 -9.40 40.89
N ASP A 240 -1.23 -10.55 40.79
CA ASP A 240 -2.30 -10.98 41.69
C ASP A 240 -1.90 -10.96 43.17
N ALA A 241 -0.67 -11.38 43.50
CA ALA A 241 -0.16 -11.35 44.87
C ALA A 241 -0.01 -9.93 45.43
N ARG A 242 0.16 -8.93 44.55
CA ARG A 242 0.33 -7.51 44.94
C ARG A 242 -0.96 -6.70 44.86
N LEU A 243 -1.71 -6.86 43.77
CA LEU A 243 -2.88 -6.04 43.44
C LEU A 243 -4.21 -6.74 43.72
N GLY A 244 -4.17 -8.00 44.14
CA GLY A 244 -5.36 -8.84 44.34
C GLY A 244 -5.92 -9.39 43.03
N LYS A 245 -7.11 -10.00 43.09
CA LYS A 245 -7.76 -10.62 41.93
C LYS A 245 -8.28 -9.60 40.93
N ILE A 246 -8.24 -9.95 39.64
CA ILE A 246 -8.84 -9.16 38.56
C ILE A 246 -10.35 -9.43 38.48
N LYS A 247 -11.13 -8.38 38.23
CA LYS A 247 -12.58 -8.47 38.09
C LYS A 247 -12.98 -8.50 36.62
N VAL A 248 -13.84 -9.46 36.26
CA VAL A 248 -14.40 -9.62 34.90
C VAL A 248 -15.92 -9.55 34.99
N ALA A 249 -16.52 -8.60 34.28
CA ALA A 249 -17.97 -8.40 34.28
C ALA A 249 -18.72 -9.60 33.68
N VAL A 250 -19.93 -9.86 34.16
CA VAL A 250 -20.73 -11.02 33.70
C VAL A 250 -21.23 -10.85 32.26
N ASP A 251 -21.48 -9.61 31.83
CA ASP A 251 -21.97 -9.27 30.50
C ASP A 251 -21.47 -7.87 30.12
N HIS A 252 -21.37 -7.60 28.81
CA HIS A 252 -21.01 -6.31 28.25
C HIS A 252 -21.94 -5.18 28.72
N ARG A 253 -23.24 -5.45 28.90
CA ARG A 253 -24.22 -4.42 29.32
C ARG A 253 -23.99 -3.92 30.75
N ASN A 254 -23.39 -4.75 31.60
CA ASN A 254 -23.02 -4.40 32.96
C ASN A 254 -21.51 -4.17 33.05
N GLU A 255 -20.96 -3.30 32.18
CA GLU A 255 -19.53 -2.99 32.16
C GLU A 255 -19.04 -2.64 33.57
N TYR A 256 -17.99 -3.33 34.03
CA TYR A 256 -17.38 -3.09 35.33
C TYR A 256 -15.90 -2.79 35.12
N LYS A 257 -15.54 -1.51 35.15
CA LYS A 257 -14.15 -1.05 34.99
C LYS A 257 -13.43 -1.04 36.32
N THR A 258 -12.15 -1.42 36.32
CA THR A 258 -11.29 -1.36 37.50
C THR A 258 -9.97 -0.69 37.18
N VAL A 259 -9.40 -0.02 38.17
CA VAL A 259 -8.08 0.61 38.09
C VAL A 259 -7.19 0.04 39.18
N TYR A 260 -5.96 -0.30 38.81
CA TYR A 260 -4.92 -0.75 39.73
C TYR A 260 -3.68 0.15 39.55
N LYS A 261 -2.92 0.37 40.63
CA LYS A 261 -1.66 1.10 40.62
C LYS A 261 -0.54 0.20 41.11
N ASP A 262 0.60 0.20 40.42
CA ASP A 262 1.75 -0.63 40.81
C ASP A 262 3.08 0.07 40.49
N SER A 263 3.71 0.64 41.50
CA SER A 263 5.01 1.31 41.35
C SER A 263 6.16 0.38 40.98
N LYS A 264 6.02 -0.96 41.14
CA LYS A 264 7.05 -1.96 40.81
C LYS A 264 7.01 -2.45 39.37
N LEU A 265 5.91 -2.24 38.65
CA LEU A 265 5.78 -2.61 37.22
C LEU A 265 6.47 -1.63 36.26
N SER A 266 7.20 -0.64 36.81
CA SER A 266 7.98 0.36 36.06
C SER A 266 9.10 -0.21 35.19
N LEU A 267 9.45 -1.49 35.35
CA LEU A 267 10.45 -2.23 34.56
C LEU A 267 9.89 -2.89 33.29
N LEU A 268 8.58 -2.89 33.06
CA LEU A 268 7.98 -3.38 31.81
C LEU A 268 8.36 -2.59 30.54
N PRO A 269 8.51 -1.25 30.57
CA PRO A 269 8.78 -0.46 29.38
C PRO A 269 10.24 -0.41 28.95
N SER A 270 11.15 -1.03 29.70
CA SER A 270 12.52 -1.30 29.23
C SER A 270 12.52 -2.55 28.35
N THR A 271 11.71 -2.53 27.30
CA THR A 271 11.75 -3.54 26.22
C THR A 271 13.11 -3.62 25.54
N ASP A 272 13.99 -2.62 25.72
CA ASP A 272 15.41 -2.69 25.36
C ASP A 272 16.21 -3.69 26.21
N LEU A 273 15.76 -4.06 27.42
CA LEU A 273 16.40 -5.05 28.30
C LEU A 273 16.07 -6.51 27.93
N LEU A 274 14.98 -6.78 27.21
CA LEU A 274 14.52 -8.14 26.91
C LEU A 274 14.96 -8.69 25.55
N GLY A 275 15.57 -7.85 24.70
CA GLY A 275 15.91 -8.18 23.32
C GLY A 275 14.68 -8.53 22.46
N PRO A 276 14.85 -8.74 21.14
CA PRO A 276 13.75 -9.04 20.23
C PRO A 276 13.09 -10.42 20.44
N HIS A 277 13.57 -11.22 21.40
CA HIS A 277 13.26 -12.64 21.51
C HIS A 277 12.32 -13.04 22.66
N ARG A 278 12.00 -12.15 23.60
CA ARG A 278 11.09 -12.46 24.71
C ARG A 278 9.83 -11.60 24.64
N GLN A 279 8.66 -12.24 24.69
CA GLN A 279 7.36 -11.58 24.62
C GLN A 279 6.60 -11.76 25.93
N LEU A 280 5.87 -10.72 26.34
CA LEU A 280 5.09 -10.71 27.57
C LEU A 280 3.61 -10.98 27.28
N TYR A 281 3.01 -11.84 28.10
CA TYR A 281 1.61 -12.23 28.02
C TYR A 281 0.92 -12.00 29.36
N LEU A 282 -0.26 -11.41 29.33
CA LEU A 282 -1.15 -11.37 30.47
C LEU A 282 -2.01 -12.63 30.47
N VAL A 283 -1.97 -13.38 31.56
CA VAL A 283 -2.70 -14.64 31.74
C VAL A 283 -3.76 -14.46 32.82
N ILE A 284 -5.00 -14.84 32.52
CA ILE A 284 -6.14 -14.86 33.45
C ILE A 284 -6.49 -16.32 33.73
N PHE A 285 -6.64 -16.67 35.01
CA PHE A 285 -6.90 -18.04 35.47
C PHE A 285 -8.39 -18.30 35.70
N HIS A 286 -8.77 -19.58 35.74
CA HIS A 286 -10.14 -20.00 36.00
C HIS A 286 -10.53 -19.69 37.46
N PRO A 287 -11.77 -19.19 37.74
CA PRO A 287 -12.12 -18.65 39.05
C PRO A 287 -12.23 -19.71 40.16
N LYS A 288 -12.33 -21.00 39.79
CA LYS A 288 -12.39 -22.14 40.73
C LYS A 288 -11.16 -23.06 40.70
N HIS A 289 -10.32 -22.92 39.67
CA HIS A 289 -9.20 -23.82 39.42
C HIS A 289 -7.99 -22.94 39.14
N ASP A 290 -7.27 -22.58 40.19
CA ASP A 290 -6.23 -21.55 40.14
C ASP A 290 -5.02 -21.96 39.29
N ASP A 291 -4.86 -23.25 39.01
CA ASP A 291 -3.83 -23.80 38.11
C ASP A 291 -4.24 -23.83 36.64
N SER A 292 -5.53 -23.60 36.34
CA SER A 292 -6.05 -23.65 34.97
C SER A 292 -6.08 -22.25 34.36
N ILE A 293 -5.36 -22.08 33.24
CA ILE A 293 -5.46 -20.86 32.44
C ILE A 293 -6.86 -20.79 31.82
N LEU A 294 -7.54 -19.65 32.03
CA LEU A 294 -8.81 -19.35 31.38
C LEU A 294 -8.55 -18.74 30.00
N HIS A 295 -7.71 -17.71 29.93
CA HIS A 295 -7.29 -17.09 28.66
C HIS A 295 -6.01 -16.29 28.84
N CYS A 296 -5.30 -16.00 27.74
CA CYS A 296 -4.12 -15.15 27.76
C CYS A 296 -4.09 -14.23 26.53
N SER A 297 -3.51 -13.04 26.70
CA SER A 297 -3.26 -12.10 25.60
C SER A 297 -1.85 -11.56 25.70
N LYS A 298 -1.20 -11.38 24.55
CA LYS A 298 0.06 -10.65 24.47
C LYS A 298 -0.13 -9.20 24.94
N ILE A 299 0.84 -8.68 25.68
CA ILE A 299 0.93 -7.25 26.03
C ILE A 299 1.70 -6.56 24.90
N ASN A 300 1.03 -5.71 24.13
CA ASN A 300 1.62 -5.01 23.01
C ASN A 300 1.84 -3.54 23.33
N HIS A 301 3.10 -3.08 23.20
CA HIS A 301 3.41 -1.65 23.31
C HIS A 301 2.80 -0.90 22.12
N ARG A 302 1.90 0.03 22.41
CA ARG A 302 1.21 0.84 21.41
C ARG A 302 2.03 2.10 21.16
N LYS A 303 2.38 2.33 19.89
CA LYS A 303 3.06 3.57 19.48
C LYS A 303 2.02 4.67 19.22
N PRO A 304 2.38 5.95 19.37
CA PRO A 304 1.53 7.06 18.96
C PRO A 304 1.09 6.91 17.50
N ILE A 305 -0.19 7.19 17.23
CA ILE A 305 -0.73 7.18 15.87
C ILE A 305 -0.43 8.53 15.23
N LEU A 306 0.30 8.52 14.12
CA LEU A 306 0.57 9.69 13.29
C LEU A 306 -0.05 9.48 11.91
N ALA A 307 -1.06 10.27 11.57
CA ALA A 307 -1.65 10.35 10.25
C ALA A 307 -1.19 11.63 9.56
N LYS A 308 -0.85 11.56 8.28
CA LYS A 308 -0.37 12.72 7.53
C LYS A 308 -0.92 12.69 6.11
N THR A 309 -1.35 13.87 5.65
CA THR A 309 -1.67 14.13 4.25
C THR A 309 -0.64 15.10 3.69
N LEU A 310 -0.03 14.73 2.58
CA LEU A 310 0.96 15.54 1.88
C LEU A 310 0.26 16.21 0.69
N ILE A 311 0.34 17.54 0.65
CA ILE A 311 -0.30 18.37 -0.36
C ILE A 311 0.79 18.99 -1.22
N ASN A 312 0.71 18.75 -2.53
CA ASN A 312 1.61 19.32 -3.51
C ASN A 312 0.90 19.51 -4.86
N SER A 313 -0.20 20.27 -4.81
CA SER A 313 -1.12 20.46 -5.94
C SER A 313 -1.68 21.89 -5.98
N HIS A 314 -2.05 22.36 -7.17
CA HIS A 314 -2.71 23.65 -7.41
C HIS A 314 -2.01 24.86 -6.75
N GLY A 315 -0.67 24.84 -6.71
CA GLY A 315 0.14 25.91 -6.15
C GLY A 315 0.21 25.96 -4.62
N ILE A 316 -0.27 24.93 -3.91
CA ILE A 316 -0.11 24.77 -2.45
C ILE A 316 0.82 23.60 -2.15
N LYS A 317 1.79 23.82 -1.24
CA LYS A 317 2.76 22.84 -0.76
C LYS A 317 2.75 22.72 0.75
N GLY A 318 2.92 21.51 1.26
CA GLY A 318 3.17 21.24 2.66
C GLY A 318 2.40 20.03 3.15
N ASP A 319 2.15 19.98 4.44
CA ASP A 319 1.41 18.86 5.01
C ASP A 319 0.49 19.24 6.17
N VAL A 320 -0.51 18.39 6.36
CA VAL A 320 -1.35 18.38 7.54
C VAL A 320 -1.16 17.05 8.24
N SER A 321 -0.77 17.09 9.51
CA SER A 321 -0.55 15.91 10.34
C SER A 321 -1.50 15.89 11.53
N LEU A 322 -2.00 14.70 11.84
CA LEU A 322 -2.85 14.39 12.97
C LEU A 322 -2.08 13.41 13.86
N SER A 323 -1.93 13.71 15.14
CA SER A 323 -1.26 12.80 16.07
C SER A 323 -2.05 12.59 17.34
N GLN A 324 -2.20 11.33 17.73
CA GLN A 324 -2.84 10.93 18.98
C GLN A 324 -1.89 9.99 19.73
N VAL A 325 -1.53 10.35 20.95
CA VAL A 325 -0.54 9.62 21.76
C VAL A 325 -1.15 8.32 22.29
N THR A 326 -2.28 8.43 22.98
CA THR A 326 -3.10 7.29 23.41
C THR A 326 -4.57 7.55 23.07
N PRO A 327 -5.44 6.52 23.10
CA PRO A 327 -6.90 6.69 22.98
C PRO A 327 -7.52 7.67 24.00
N PHE A 328 -6.79 7.95 25.09
CA PHE A 328 -7.22 8.85 26.17
C PHE A 328 -6.72 10.29 26.01
N ASP A 329 -6.00 10.58 24.93
CA ASP A 329 -5.50 11.92 24.57
C ASP A 329 -6.34 12.55 23.46
N PRO A 330 -6.50 13.88 23.47
CA PRO A 330 -7.03 14.59 22.32
C PRO A 330 -6.10 14.45 21.10
N THR A 331 -6.67 14.63 19.92
CA THR A 331 -5.91 14.59 18.67
C THR A 331 -5.28 15.94 18.39
N TRP A 332 -3.97 15.96 18.20
CA TRP A 332 -3.25 17.15 17.78
C TRP A 332 -3.29 17.29 16.26
N VAL A 333 -3.59 18.49 15.77
CA VAL A 333 -3.69 18.84 14.36
C VAL A 333 -2.63 19.87 14.03
N ASN A 334 -1.64 19.50 13.22
CA ASN A 334 -0.59 20.41 12.78
C ASN A 334 -0.77 20.70 11.28
N VAL A 335 -1.04 21.97 10.96
CA VAL A 335 -1.28 22.45 9.60
C VAL A 335 -0.07 23.27 9.15
N SER A 336 0.65 22.79 8.14
CA SER A 336 1.84 23.44 7.59
C SER A 336 1.72 23.61 6.08
N LEU A 337 0.78 24.44 5.64
CA LEU A 337 0.50 24.67 4.23
C LEU A 337 0.94 26.06 3.76
N THR A 338 1.73 26.07 2.70
CA THR A 338 2.34 27.25 2.11
C THR A 338 2.01 27.35 0.62
N PRO A 339 1.56 28.52 0.14
CA PRO A 339 1.44 28.74 -1.29
C PRO A 339 2.83 28.89 -1.92
N ILE A 340 2.96 28.51 -3.18
CA ILE A 340 4.13 28.82 -4.00
C ILE A 340 4.32 30.34 -4.15
N ASN A 341 5.49 30.78 -4.64
CA ASN A 341 5.79 32.19 -4.84
C ASN A 341 5.09 32.80 -6.08
N ASP A 342 3.78 32.57 -6.19
CA ASP A 342 2.89 33.18 -7.18
C ASP A 342 1.92 34.11 -6.45
N LEU A 343 1.88 35.37 -6.84
CA LEU A 343 1.03 36.38 -6.20
C LEU A 343 -0.46 36.00 -6.29
N GLY A 344 -0.91 35.47 -7.44
CA GLY A 344 -2.30 35.09 -7.64
C GLY A 344 -2.72 33.97 -6.68
N THR A 345 -1.91 32.93 -6.57
CA THR A 345 -2.15 31.80 -5.66
C THR A 345 -2.05 32.20 -4.20
N ARG A 346 -1.10 33.06 -3.83
CA ARG A 346 -0.98 33.61 -2.47
C ARG A 346 -2.23 34.38 -2.08
N LEU A 347 -2.73 35.26 -2.96
CA LEU A 347 -3.96 36.02 -2.73
C LEU A 347 -5.18 35.11 -2.64
N ARG A 348 -5.31 34.13 -3.56
CA ARG A 348 -6.39 33.12 -3.50
C ARG A 348 -6.37 32.35 -2.18
N TYR A 349 -5.21 31.85 -1.78
CA TYR A 349 -5.06 31.09 -0.54
C TYR A 349 -5.36 31.94 0.70
N ALA A 350 -4.97 33.21 0.71
CA ALA A 350 -5.21 34.10 1.85
C ALA A 350 -6.68 34.55 1.96
N THR A 351 -7.38 34.75 0.83
CA THR A 351 -8.68 35.45 0.80
C THR A 351 -9.87 34.60 0.37
N LYS A 352 -9.66 33.49 -0.36
CA LYS A 352 -10.74 32.68 -0.94
C LYS A 352 -10.96 31.35 -0.26
N ILE A 353 -10.06 30.92 0.63
CA ILE A 353 -10.27 29.71 1.42
C ILE A 353 -11.55 29.86 2.24
N LYS A 354 -12.43 28.87 2.13
CA LYS A 354 -13.69 28.80 2.87
C LYS A 354 -13.57 27.86 4.06
N SER A 355 -13.09 26.64 3.84
CA SER A 355 -13.05 25.63 4.90
C SER A 355 -12.05 24.51 4.62
N TYR A 356 -11.66 23.82 5.70
CA TYR A 356 -10.88 22.60 5.75
C TYR A 356 -11.79 21.49 6.28
N ASN A 357 -12.08 20.49 5.46
CA ASN A 357 -13.00 19.42 5.80
C ASN A 357 -12.34 18.06 5.59
N ILE A 358 -12.61 17.10 6.46
CA ILE A 358 -12.34 15.69 6.20
C ILE A 358 -13.60 15.08 5.60
N HIS A 359 -13.47 14.44 4.46
CA HIS A 359 -14.57 13.83 3.72
C HIS A 359 -14.67 12.33 3.98
N GLU A 360 -15.79 11.72 3.60
CA GLU A 360 -16.07 10.31 3.86
C GLU A 360 -15.05 9.37 3.18
N LEU A 361 -14.58 9.69 1.97
CA LEU A 361 -13.77 8.78 1.16
C LEU A 361 -12.42 9.37 0.77
N PRO A 362 -11.38 8.55 0.53
CA PRO A 362 -10.18 8.98 -0.17
C PRO A 362 -10.50 9.38 -1.61
N PRO A 363 -9.65 10.19 -2.28
CA PRO A 363 -9.85 10.49 -3.70
C PRO A 363 -9.74 9.23 -4.56
N ASP A 364 -10.55 9.14 -5.61
CA ASP A 364 -10.59 7.99 -6.52
C ASP A 364 -9.35 7.98 -7.46
N PRO A 365 -8.48 6.95 -7.37
CA PRO A 365 -7.25 6.86 -8.15
C PRO A 365 -7.50 6.67 -9.66
N ILE A 366 -8.63 6.05 -10.05
CA ILE A 366 -8.98 5.82 -11.45
C ILE A 366 -9.36 7.15 -12.11
N LYS A 367 -10.22 7.94 -11.47
CA LYS A 367 -10.57 9.28 -11.96
C LYS A 367 -9.38 10.24 -11.93
N ALA A 368 -8.48 10.11 -10.96
CA ALA A 368 -7.23 10.87 -10.92
C ALA A 368 -6.32 10.60 -12.12
N SER A 369 -6.36 9.39 -12.67
CA SER A 369 -5.62 9.05 -13.89
C SER A 369 -6.19 9.73 -15.14
N ASN A 370 -7.49 10.07 -15.16
CA ASN A 370 -8.14 10.66 -16.33
C ASN A 370 -8.20 12.19 -16.28
N ASN A 371 -8.55 12.77 -15.12
CA ASN A 371 -8.67 14.22 -14.97
C ASN A 371 -8.37 14.66 -13.53
N PHE A 372 -7.15 15.16 -13.31
CA PHE A 372 -6.68 15.61 -12.00
C PHE A 372 -7.55 16.73 -11.38
N ALA A 373 -8.14 17.61 -12.20
CA ALA A 373 -8.89 18.77 -11.71
C ALA A 373 -10.21 18.41 -10.99
N LYS A 374 -10.77 17.22 -11.24
CA LYS A 374 -12.04 16.76 -10.63
C LYS A 374 -11.86 15.71 -9.54
N VAL A 375 -10.62 15.41 -9.16
CA VAL A 375 -10.31 14.33 -8.22
C VAL A 375 -10.96 14.56 -6.86
N CYS A 376 -10.98 15.79 -6.38
CA CYS A 376 -11.55 16.11 -5.08
C CYS A 376 -13.07 15.99 -5.01
N GLU A 377 -13.77 16.00 -6.15
CA GLU A 377 -15.22 15.77 -6.23
C GLU A 377 -15.60 14.32 -5.91
N THR A 378 -14.64 13.38 -5.96
CA THR A 378 -14.87 11.93 -5.77
C THR A 378 -14.92 11.49 -4.30
N THR A 379 -14.65 12.41 -3.39
CA THR A 379 -14.47 12.16 -1.95
C THR A 379 -15.79 12.07 -1.16
N LYS A 380 -16.94 12.25 -1.83
CA LYS A 380 -18.28 12.40 -1.23
C LYS A 380 -18.38 13.62 -0.31
N LYS A 381 -19.25 13.58 0.70
CA LYS A 381 -19.55 14.70 1.60
C LYS A 381 -18.56 14.72 2.77
N MET A 382 -18.64 15.79 3.56
CA MET A 382 -17.93 15.91 4.83
C MET A 382 -18.32 14.76 5.78
N TYR A 383 -17.33 14.17 6.44
CA TYR A 383 -17.53 13.05 7.33
C TYR A 383 -18.31 13.47 8.58
N ASN A 384 -19.54 12.97 8.72
CA ASN A 384 -20.47 13.35 9.77
C ASN A 384 -21.25 12.13 10.32
N PRO A 385 -20.58 11.19 11.00
CA PRO A 385 -21.25 10.01 11.55
C PRO A 385 -22.24 10.35 12.67
N SER A 386 -22.06 11.50 13.34
CA SER A 386 -22.97 12.00 14.38
C SER A 386 -24.25 12.63 13.83
N ASN A 387 -24.44 12.68 12.50
CA ASN A 387 -25.61 13.25 11.83
C ASN A 387 -25.96 14.68 12.27
N ILE A 388 -24.94 15.51 12.57
CA ILE A 388 -25.13 16.91 12.97
C ILE A 388 -25.75 17.71 11.82
N ASN A 389 -26.80 18.48 12.10
CA ASN A 389 -27.41 19.35 11.10
C ASN A 389 -26.54 20.59 10.86
N ILE A 390 -25.93 20.65 9.68
CA ILE A 390 -25.00 21.72 9.26
C ILE A 390 -25.67 23.11 9.25
N LYS A 391 -27.01 23.21 9.22
CA LYS A 391 -27.71 24.50 9.27
C LYS A 391 -27.76 25.11 10.67
N ASP A 392 -27.65 24.28 11.69
CA ASP A 392 -27.83 24.67 13.09
C ASP A 392 -26.50 24.87 13.81
N VAL A 393 -25.37 24.65 13.13
CA VAL A 393 -24.03 24.79 13.72
C VAL A 393 -23.65 26.26 13.88
N PRO A 394 -22.99 26.64 14.99
CA PRO A 394 -22.49 28.00 15.18
C PRO A 394 -21.47 28.39 14.09
N PRO A 395 -21.24 29.70 13.85
CA PRO A 395 -20.18 30.14 12.95
C PRO A 395 -18.81 29.59 13.38
N ALA A 396 -17.91 29.37 12.42
CA ALA A 396 -16.63 28.73 12.66
C ALA A 396 -15.82 29.41 13.79
N GLY A 397 -15.32 28.61 14.73
CA GLY A 397 -14.56 29.06 15.89
C GLY A 397 -15.39 29.52 17.09
N LEU A 398 -16.71 29.72 16.93
CA LEU A 398 -17.57 30.29 17.97
C LEU A 398 -18.39 29.25 18.77
N GLY A 399 -18.48 28.01 18.30
CA GLY A 399 -19.10 26.87 18.99
C GLY A 399 -18.07 25.92 19.59
N THR A 400 -18.48 24.99 20.47
CA THR A 400 -17.60 23.91 20.96
C THR A 400 -17.44 22.77 19.95
N GLN A 401 -16.40 21.95 20.08
CA GLN A 401 -16.03 20.93 19.08
C GLN A 401 -17.12 19.86 18.87
N ASP A 402 -17.89 19.54 19.91
CA ASP A 402 -19.04 18.63 19.87
C ASP A 402 -20.19 19.12 18.98
N GLN A 403 -20.29 20.42 18.71
CA GLN A 403 -21.36 21.01 17.92
C GLN A 403 -21.12 20.89 16.41
N TYR A 404 -19.91 20.53 15.99
CA TYR A 404 -19.53 20.41 14.59
C TYR A 404 -19.37 18.94 14.20
N ALA A 405 -19.59 18.64 12.92
CA ALA A 405 -19.30 17.32 12.39
C ALA A 405 -17.83 16.94 12.62
N ILE A 406 -17.54 15.65 12.81
CA ILE A 406 -16.18 15.14 13.03
C ILE A 406 -15.21 15.64 11.94
N GLY A 407 -15.68 15.71 10.69
CA GLY A 407 -14.90 16.20 9.56
C GLY A 407 -14.76 17.72 9.44
N ASP A 408 -15.47 18.55 10.20
CA ASP A 408 -15.41 20.02 10.05
C ASP A 408 -14.25 20.63 10.84
N LEU A 409 -13.04 20.64 10.27
CA LEU A 409 -11.86 21.19 10.95
C LEU A 409 -11.90 22.71 11.03
N SER A 410 -12.40 23.39 9.99
CA SER A 410 -12.53 24.85 10.03
C SER A 410 -13.50 25.32 11.09
N GLY A 411 -14.68 24.70 11.17
CA GLY A 411 -15.67 24.98 12.21
C GLY A 411 -15.06 24.85 13.60
N LYS A 412 -14.27 23.79 13.82
CA LYS A 412 -13.69 23.43 15.12
C LYS A 412 -12.44 24.20 15.54
N LEU A 413 -11.61 24.67 14.59
CA LEU A 413 -10.25 25.16 14.87
C LEU A 413 -10.03 26.63 14.50
N GLN A 414 -10.89 27.24 13.68
CA GLN A 414 -10.71 28.61 13.26
C GLN A 414 -10.73 29.58 14.46
N GLY A 415 -9.75 30.48 14.54
CA GLY A 415 -9.65 31.48 15.61
C GLY A 415 -9.10 30.98 16.94
N ARG A 416 -8.89 29.68 17.11
CA ARG A 416 -8.37 29.04 18.32
C ARG A 416 -6.86 28.93 18.28
N LYS A 417 -6.18 29.74 19.09
CA LYS A 417 -4.71 29.93 19.03
C LYS A 417 -4.01 29.56 20.33
N GLU A 418 -4.65 28.77 21.15
CA GLU A 418 -4.22 28.50 22.51
C GLU A 418 -2.91 27.69 22.49
N GLY A 419 -1.87 28.21 23.16
CA GLY A 419 -0.64 27.47 23.44
C GLY A 419 0.36 27.32 22.29
N SER A 420 0.17 27.95 21.12
CA SER A 420 1.13 27.90 20.00
C SER A 420 1.14 29.16 19.15
N TYR A 421 2.23 29.39 18.40
CA TYR A 421 2.33 30.52 17.48
C TYR A 421 1.63 30.19 16.16
N HIS A 422 0.62 30.98 15.81
CA HIS A 422 -0.10 30.90 14.54
C HIS A 422 0.26 32.10 13.66
N TYR A 423 0.64 31.86 12.41
CA TYR A 423 0.88 32.91 11.43
C TYR A 423 -0.44 33.32 10.77
N ASP A 424 -1.19 34.16 11.47
CA ASP A 424 -2.39 34.79 10.92
C ASP A 424 -1.98 35.96 10.02
N ILE A 425 -2.25 35.84 8.73
CA ILE A 425 -1.89 36.89 7.76
C ILE A 425 -3.04 37.90 7.60
N LEU A 426 -4.29 37.51 7.90
CA LEU A 426 -5.46 38.39 7.80
C LEU A 426 -6.54 38.03 8.84
N PRO A 427 -7.00 38.97 9.68
CA PRO A 427 -8.16 38.77 10.54
C PRO A 427 -9.40 38.38 9.72
N GLY A 428 -10.10 37.32 10.13
CA GLY A 428 -11.30 36.82 9.44
C GLY A 428 -11.06 35.86 8.27
N SER A 429 -9.80 35.52 7.95
CA SER A 429 -9.51 34.43 6.99
C SER A 429 -9.86 33.07 7.59
N ALA A 430 -10.41 32.15 6.80
CA ALA A 430 -10.63 30.76 7.19
C ALA A 430 -9.38 29.88 7.07
N LYS A 431 -8.21 30.49 6.82
CA LYS A 431 -6.92 29.80 6.71
C LYS A 431 -6.49 29.26 8.07
N LEU A 432 -6.20 27.96 8.13
CA LEU A 432 -5.55 27.31 9.28
C LEU A 432 -4.03 27.24 9.05
N ASN A 433 -3.25 27.52 10.09
CA ASN A 433 -1.79 27.37 10.08
C ASN A 433 -1.26 27.30 11.52
N GLY A 434 -0.47 26.28 11.84
CA GLY A 434 0.03 26.04 13.19
C GLY A 434 -0.53 24.77 13.83
N ILE A 435 -0.40 24.66 15.15
CA ILE A 435 -0.73 23.47 15.93
C ILE A 435 -2.03 23.73 16.70
N TYR A 436 -2.97 22.82 16.58
CA TYR A 436 -4.26 22.84 17.27
C TYR A 436 -4.50 21.48 17.94
N TRP A 437 -5.53 21.39 18.79
CA TRP A 437 -5.99 20.14 19.38
C TRP A 437 -7.51 19.99 19.18
N ASP A 438 -7.97 18.74 19.03
CA ASP A 438 -9.36 18.38 18.81
C ASP A 438 -9.76 17.16 19.66
N THR A 439 -10.80 17.33 20.48
CA THR A 439 -11.35 16.30 21.37
C THR A 439 -12.42 15.43 20.70
N TYR A 440 -12.81 15.71 19.46
CA TYR A 440 -13.82 15.00 18.67
C TYR A 440 -13.28 14.60 17.28
N LEU A 441 -11.99 14.26 17.21
CA LEU A 441 -11.31 13.81 15.99
C LEU A 441 -10.53 12.51 16.22
N PRO A 442 -11.20 11.35 16.34
CA PRO A 442 -10.55 10.09 16.67
C PRO A 442 -9.65 9.58 15.54
N LEU A 443 -8.45 9.07 15.88
CA LEU A 443 -7.55 8.40 14.93
C LEU A 443 -7.62 6.86 15.01
N SER A 444 -8.34 6.32 15.98
CA SER A 444 -8.61 4.89 16.14
C SER A 444 -10.07 4.66 16.55
N GLY A 445 -10.54 3.43 16.40
CA GLY A 445 -11.92 3.04 16.60
C GLY A 445 -12.81 3.25 15.38
N THR A 446 -14.10 2.97 15.56
CA THR A 446 -15.11 2.89 14.49
C THR A 446 -15.31 4.21 13.74
N HIS A 447 -15.10 5.34 14.42
CA HIS A 447 -15.24 6.68 13.85
C HIS A 447 -13.93 7.30 13.34
N SER A 448 -12.87 6.48 13.21
CA SER A 448 -11.55 6.95 12.80
C SER A 448 -11.57 7.69 11.46
N VAL A 449 -10.75 8.75 11.38
CA VAL A 449 -10.52 9.53 10.14
C VAL A 449 -9.35 9.03 9.29
N ILE A 450 -8.69 7.94 9.69
CA ILE A 450 -7.59 7.34 8.92
C ILE A 450 -8.08 6.89 7.53
N HIS A 451 -7.23 7.07 6.52
CA HIS A 451 -7.50 6.79 5.10
C HIS A 451 -8.66 7.58 4.47
N ARG A 452 -9.28 8.51 5.19
CA ARG A 452 -10.20 9.50 4.61
C ARG A 452 -9.42 10.63 3.96
N SER A 453 -10.10 11.49 3.22
CA SER A 453 -9.47 12.64 2.55
C SER A 453 -9.63 13.93 3.34
N LEU A 454 -8.55 14.70 3.43
CA LEU A 454 -8.62 16.12 3.75
C LEU A 454 -8.92 16.88 2.45
N VAL A 455 -9.91 17.76 2.47
CA VAL A 455 -10.35 18.60 1.35
C VAL A 455 -10.41 20.06 1.77
N LEU A 456 -9.70 20.92 1.06
CA LEU A 456 -9.80 22.37 1.22
C LEU A 456 -10.78 22.91 0.21
N HIS A 457 -11.73 23.71 0.69
CA HIS A 457 -12.72 24.37 -0.14
C HIS A 457 -12.37 25.84 -0.32
N LYS A 458 -12.65 26.37 -1.51
CA LYS A 458 -12.56 27.79 -1.81
C LYS A 458 -13.89 28.33 -2.34
N TYR A 459 -14.08 29.64 -2.18
CA TYR A 459 -15.13 30.34 -2.91
C TYR A 459 -14.82 30.31 -4.41
N ASN A 460 -15.84 30.04 -5.21
CA ASN A 460 -15.76 30.07 -6.65
C ASN A 460 -15.47 31.51 -7.13
N GLU A 461 -14.61 31.63 -8.13
CA GLU A 461 -14.10 32.92 -8.58
C GLU A 461 -15.12 33.66 -9.45
N THR A 462 -16.08 32.94 -10.06
CA THR A 462 -17.09 33.54 -10.95
C THR A 462 -18.21 34.27 -10.20
N ASP A 463 -18.66 33.73 -9.07
CA ASP A 463 -19.79 34.29 -8.29
C ASP A 463 -19.41 34.73 -6.88
N ASN A 464 -18.20 34.38 -6.42
CA ASN A 464 -17.68 34.60 -5.07
C ASN A 464 -18.63 34.14 -3.95
N LYS A 465 -19.51 33.18 -4.23
CA LYS A 465 -20.54 32.66 -3.33
C LYS A 465 -20.57 31.14 -3.29
N SER A 466 -20.53 30.48 -4.44
CA SER A 466 -20.51 29.02 -4.48
C SER A 466 -19.19 28.50 -3.91
N ILE A 467 -19.25 27.32 -3.28
CA ILE A 467 -18.11 26.69 -2.62
C ILE A 467 -17.70 25.50 -3.48
N VAL A 468 -16.42 25.44 -3.84
CA VAL A 468 -15.87 24.35 -4.66
C VAL A 468 -14.67 23.71 -3.97
N PRO A 469 -14.49 22.38 -4.10
CA PRO A 469 -13.28 21.74 -3.62
C PRO A 469 -12.08 22.24 -4.44
N TRP A 470 -10.98 22.55 -3.77
CA TRP A 470 -9.77 23.07 -4.42
C TRP A 470 -8.62 22.07 -4.42
N ILE A 471 -8.26 21.54 -3.25
CA ILE A 471 -7.19 20.55 -3.11
C ILE A 471 -7.64 19.45 -2.15
N CYS A 472 -7.12 18.25 -2.34
CA CYS A 472 -7.43 17.13 -1.50
C CYS A 472 -6.25 16.17 -1.40
N GLY A 473 -6.19 15.40 -0.31
CA GLY A 473 -5.20 14.35 -0.10
C GLY A 473 -5.65 13.33 0.94
N THR A 474 -5.14 12.11 0.85
CA THR A 474 -5.49 11.00 1.76
C THR A 474 -4.69 11.07 3.06
N LEU A 475 -5.35 10.86 4.19
CA LEU A 475 -4.72 10.73 5.51
C LEU A 475 -4.08 9.34 5.66
N ASN A 476 -2.78 9.25 5.38
CA ASN A 476 -2.02 8.00 5.46
C ASN A 476 -1.24 7.91 6.78
N LEU A 477 -0.94 6.68 7.22
CA LEU A 477 -0.21 6.43 8.46
C LEU A 477 1.31 6.56 8.28
N TYR A 478 1.98 7.25 9.20
CA TYR A 478 3.43 7.51 9.19
C TYR A 478 4.08 7.07 10.51
N LEU A 479 5.37 6.75 10.43
CA LEU A 479 6.17 6.45 11.62
C LEU A 479 6.36 7.74 12.47
N PRO A 480 6.35 7.66 13.82
CA PRO A 480 6.45 8.84 14.69
C PRO A 480 7.64 9.77 14.43
N ASP A 481 8.75 9.24 13.93
CA ASP A 481 9.97 10.00 13.60
C ASP A 481 9.95 10.63 12.19
N ASN A 482 8.82 10.58 11.49
CA ASN A 482 8.67 11.04 10.10
C ASN A 482 9.64 10.39 9.09
N ILE A 483 10.23 9.24 9.43
CA ILE A 483 11.19 8.51 8.58
C ILE A 483 10.52 7.99 7.29
N GLY A 484 9.21 7.75 7.32
CA GLY A 484 8.43 7.32 6.15
C GLY A 484 7.03 6.84 6.51
N GLN A 485 6.30 6.41 5.50
CA GLN A 485 5.00 5.75 5.68
C GLN A 485 5.14 4.44 6.45
N ILE A 486 4.14 4.10 7.26
CA ILE A 486 4.08 2.78 7.90
C ILE A 486 3.86 1.71 6.82
N PRO A 487 4.59 0.59 6.84
CA PRO A 487 4.32 -0.55 5.97
C PRO A 487 2.94 -1.16 6.26
N MET A 488 2.10 -1.21 5.23
CA MET A 488 0.74 -1.75 5.30
C MET A 488 0.67 -3.13 4.62
N VAL A 489 -0.10 -4.05 5.20
CA VAL A 489 -0.67 -5.19 4.47
C VAL A 489 -1.95 -4.71 3.82
N THR A 490 -2.04 -4.90 2.51
CA THR A 490 -3.25 -4.63 1.74
C THR A 490 -3.78 -5.95 1.22
N ALA A 491 -5.02 -6.28 1.55
CA ALA A 491 -5.73 -7.40 0.93
C ALA A 491 -6.80 -6.86 -0.01
N GLN A 492 -7.08 -7.59 -1.09
CA GLN A 492 -8.14 -7.24 -2.02
C GLN A 492 -9.00 -8.45 -2.35
N VAL A 493 -10.28 -8.18 -2.58
CA VAL A 493 -11.26 -9.10 -3.14
C VAL A 493 -11.73 -8.50 -4.44
N ILE A 494 -11.56 -9.23 -5.55
CA ILE A 494 -12.04 -8.79 -6.86
C ILE A 494 -13.16 -9.73 -7.31
N TYR A 495 -14.36 -9.17 -7.47
CA TYR A 495 -15.49 -9.86 -8.05
C TYR A 495 -15.48 -9.69 -9.57
N ARG A 496 -15.81 -10.79 -10.27
CA ARG A 496 -15.85 -10.84 -11.73
C ARG A 496 -17.20 -11.32 -12.27
N TYR A 497 -17.93 -12.11 -11.48
CA TYR A 497 -19.25 -12.62 -11.80
C TYR A 497 -19.98 -13.07 -10.50
N PRO A 498 -21.31 -12.92 -10.39
CA PRO A 498 -22.23 -12.18 -11.28
C PRO A 498 -22.14 -10.66 -11.11
N ILE A 499 -21.36 -10.19 -10.15
CA ILE A 499 -21.05 -8.77 -9.94
C ILE A 499 -19.58 -8.52 -10.29
N VAL A 500 -19.28 -7.29 -10.68
CA VAL A 500 -17.91 -6.81 -10.90
C VAL A 500 -17.58 -5.73 -9.90
N GLY A 501 -16.37 -5.79 -9.35
CA GLY A 501 -15.92 -4.78 -8.39
C GLY A 501 -14.77 -5.21 -7.51
N LYS A 502 -14.36 -4.29 -6.63
CA LYS A 502 -13.20 -4.46 -5.75
C LYS A 502 -13.54 -4.02 -4.33
N ILE A 503 -13.14 -4.83 -3.35
CA ILE A 503 -13.15 -4.48 -1.92
C ILE A 503 -11.71 -4.63 -1.41
N ILE A 504 -11.25 -3.65 -0.65
CA ILE A 504 -9.86 -3.52 -0.20
C ILE A 504 -9.84 -3.46 1.32
N PHE A 505 -8.94 -4.22 1.93
CA PHE A 505 -8.68 -4.20 3.37
C PHE A 505 -7.25 -3.72 3.60
N ARG A 506 -7.04 -2.82 4.56
CA ARG A 506 -5.71 -2.28 4.88
C ARG A 506 -5.47 -2.32 6.39
N GLN A 507 -4.32 -2.86 6.79
CA GLN A 507 -3.88 -2.92 8.19
C GLN A 507 -2.35 -2.78 8.25
N PRO A 508 -1.76 -2.16 9.29
CA PRO A 508 -0.31 -2.16 9.48
C PRO A 508 0.28 -3.59 9.51
N LYS A 509 1.38 -3.82 8.76
CA LYS A 509 1.90 -5.17 8.47
C LYS A 509 2.28 -6.02 9.69
N ASN A 510 2.74 -5.38 10.75
CA ASN A 510 3.26 -6.04 11.95
C ASN A 510 2.39 -5.81 13.20
N ASP A 511 1.17 -5.28 13.04
CA ASP A 511 0.27 -4.99 14.16
C ASP A 511 -1.16 -5.45 13.84
N PRO A 512 -1.50 -6.74 14.09
CA PRO A 512 -2.83 -7.29 13.83
C PRO A 512 -3.94 -6.74 14.72
N GLN A 513 -3.59 -5.99 15.78
CA GLN A 513 -4.56 -5.40 16.71
C GLN A 513 -4.89 -3.93 16.36
N MET A 514 -4.21 -3.34 15.38
CA MET A 514 -4.60 -2.06 14.80
C MET A 514 -5.88 -2.23 13.97
N ASP A 515 -6.62 -1.14 13.83
CA ASP A 515 -7.86 -1.14 13.08
C ASP A 515 -7.60 -1.44 11.59
N THR A 516 -8.52 -2.18 10.98
CA THR A 516 -8.51 -2.51 9.56
C THR A 516 -9.45 -1.57 8.83
N THR A 517 -8.92 -0.81 7.88
CA THR A 517 -9.73 0.00 6.97
C THR A 517 -10.28 -0.85 5.84
N ILE A 518 -11.58 -0.78 5.61
CA ILE A 518 -12.28 -1.48 4.53
C ILE A 518 -12.76 -0.43 3.52
N ILE A 519 -12.34 -0.55 2.26
CA ILE A 519 -12.74 0.34 1.16
C ILE A 519 -13.50 -0.50 0.15
N ILE A 520 -14.78 -0.17 -0.05
CA ILE A 520 -15.60 -0.73 -1.12
C ILE A 520 -15.55 0.26 -2.28
N GLU A 521 -15.12 -0.20 -3.45
CA GLU A 521 -15.13 0.59 -4.68
C GLU A 521 -16.43 0.35 -5.47
N ASN A 522 -16.37 0.33 -6.80
CA ASN A 522 -17.55 0.06 -7.63
C ASN A 522 -17.99 -1.40 -7.46
N LEU A 523 -19.26 -1.64 -7.09
CA LEU A 523 -19.93 -2.94 -7.16
C LEU A 523 -21.09 -2.82 -8.13
N VAL A 524 -21.01 -3.50 -9.28
CA VAL A 524 -22.01 -3.39 -10.35
C VAL A 524 -22.43 -4.79 -10.80
N HIS A 525 -23.72 -4.98 -11.08
CA HIS A 525 -24.20 -6.20 -11.71
C HIS A 525 -23.58 -6.40 -13.10
N ALA A 526 -23.04 -7.59 -13.33
CA ALA A 526 -22.27 -7.91 -14.53
C ALA A 526 -23.02 -8.81 -15.52
N ASP A 527 -24.08 -9.49 -15.08
CA ASP A 527 -24.82 -10.46 -15.90
C ASP A 527 -25.65 -9.83 -17.03
N GLY A 528 -26.00 -8.54 -16.91
CA GLY A 528 -26.81 -7.81 -17.88
C GLY A 528 -28.33 -7.93 -17.67
N ASN A 529 -28.79 -8.73 -16.70
CA ASN A 529 -30.21 -8.89 -16.41
C ASN A 529 -30.68 -7.84 -15.37
N ALA A 530 -29.83 -7.56 -14.38
CA ALA A 530 -30.13 -6.62 -13.30
C ALA A 530 -29.66 -5.19 -13.66
N LEU A 531 -30.47 -4.47 -14.45
CA LEU A 531 -30.23 -3.05 -14.76
C LEU A 531 -30.66 -2.10 -13.63
N ASN A 532 -31.43 -2.60 -12.66
CA ASN A 532 -31.85 -1.87 -11.48
C ASN A 532 -30.85 -2.08 -10.34
N ASN A 533 -30.74 -1.08 -9.46
CA ASN A 533 -29.95 -1.20 -8.24
C ASN A 533 -30.59 -2.21 -7.29
N SER A 534 -29.77 -2.92 -6.53
CA SER A 534 -30.21 -3.79 -5.44
C SER A 534 -29.57 -3.34 -4.13
N GLU A 535 -30.31 -3.47 -3.04
CA GLU A 535 -29.97 -2.90 -1.74
C GLU A 535 -30.03 -3.99 -0.65
N LEU A 536 -29.53 -3.66 0.54
CA LEU A 536 -29.62 -4.50 1.73
C LEU A 536 -28.89 -5.85 1.62
N HIS A 537 -27.77 -5.90 0.90
CA HIS A 537 -26.96 -7.11 0.81
C HIS A 537 -26.14 -7.32 2.08
N ARG A 538 -26.34 -8.46 2.74
CA ARG A 538 -25.43 -8.94 3.79
C ARG A 538 -24.11 -9.40 3.17
N TRP A 539 -23.03 -9.32 3.93
CA TRP A 539 -21.70 -9.64 3.45
C TRP A 539 -20.85 -10.17 4.60
N MET A 540 -20.15 -11.28 4.35
CA MET A 540 -19.43 -12.01 5.38
C MET A 540 -18.17 -12.68 4.83
N VAL A 541 -17.13 -12.78 5.66
CA VAL A 541 -15.96 -13.62 5.42
C VAL A 541 -16.27 -15.06 5.82
N HIS A 542 -15.87 -16.00 4.99
CA HIS A 542 -16.10 -17.45 5.14
C HIS A 542 -14.79 -18.22 5.25
N ASP A 543 -14.83 -19.42 5.82
CA ASP A 543 -13.62 -20.13 6.21
C ASP A 543 -12.72 -20.58 5.07
N ASN A 544 -13.30 -21.01 3.95
CA ASN A 544 -12.58 -21.61 2.84
C ASN A 544 -12.43 -20.63 1.67
N PRO A 545 -11.37 -20.75 0.86
CA PRO A 545 -11.31 -20.08 -0.44
C PRO A 545 -12.50 -20.52 -1.31
N PRO A 546 -13.03 -19.65 -2.18
CA PRO A 546 -14.17 -20.00 -3.00
C PRO A 546 -13.74 -21.02 -4.07
N GLY A 547 -14.55 -22.05 -4.24
CA GLY A 547 -14.42 -23.02 -5.31
C GLY A 547 -14.98 -22.50 -6.63
N LYS A 548 -15.14 -23.44 -7.56
CA LYS A 548 -15.72 -23.23 -8.90
C LYS A 548 -17.25 -23.36 -8.90
N ASP A 549 -17.92 -22.99 -7.82
CA ASP A 549 -19.37 -23.10 -7.69
C ASP A 549 -20.06 -21.73 -7.74
N TYR A 550 -19.31 -20.63 -7.89
CA TYR A 550 -19.89 -19.30 -8.13
C TYR A 550 -20.72 -19.22 -9.43
N TYR A 551 -20.50 -20.14 -10.39
CA TYR A 551 -21.36 -20.30 -11.58
C TYR A 551 -22.57 -21.22 -11.37
N ASN A 552 -22.59 -22.04 -10.32
CA ASN A 552 -23.73 -22.91 -10.05
C ASN A 552 -24.90 -22.06 -9.54
N TRP A 553 -25.89 -21.81 -10.40
CA TRP A 553 -27.05 -20.99 -10.05
C TRP A 553 -27.78 -21.49 -8.80
N THR A 554 -27.92 -22.80 -8.62
CA THR A 554 -28.71 -23.40 -7.50
C THR A 554 -27.92 -23.59 -6.20
N GLY A 555 -26.59 -23.56 -6.28
CA GLY A 555 -25.70 -23.87 -5.16
C GLY A 555 -24.50 -22.95 -5.16
N ARG A 556 -24.76 -21.65 -5.29
CA ARG A 556 -23.71 -20.66 -5.49
C ARG A 556 -22.89 -20.49 -4.21
N CYS A 557 -21.56 -20.53 -4.35
CA CYS A 557 -20.61 -20.23 -3.27
C CYS A 557 -20.75 -21.08 -2.00
N LEU A 558 -21.29 -22.30 -2.10
CA LEU A 558 -21.39 -23.25 -0.98
C LEU A 558 -20.00 -23.74 -0.53
N SER A 559 -19.05 -23.84 -1.46
CA SER A 559 -17.65 -24.21 -1.26
C SER A 559 -16.91 -23.33 -0.26
N ALA A 560 -17.34 -22.06 -0.11
CA ALA A 560 -16.82 -21.13 0.89
C ALA A 560 -16.96 -21.65 2.34
N GLY A 561 -17.88 -22.59 2.58
CA GLY A 561 -18.13 -23.14 3.91
C GLY A 561 -18.95 -22.20 4.79
N GLU A 562 -18.72 -22.28 6.11
CA GLU A 562 -19.41 -21.48 7.12
C GLU A 562 -18.77 -20.10 7.31
N PRO A 563 -19.52 -19.12 7.88
CA PRO A 563 -18.97 -17.82 8.24
C PRO A 563 -17.81 -17.95 9.23
N TYR A 564 -16.74 -17.20 8.97
CA TYR A 564 -15.50 -17.27 9.74
C TYR A 564 -15.73 -16.90 11.21
N ASN A 565 -15.51 -17.87 12.11
CA ASN A 565 -15.75 -17.70 13.55
C ASN A 565 -14.61 -18.32 14.38
N PRO A 566 -13.39 -17.74 14.35
CA PRO A 566 -12.22 -18.30 15.03
C PRO A 566 -12.41 -18.39 16.54
N TYR A 567 -13.18 -17.45 17.11
CA TYR A 567 -13.44 -17.34 18.55
C TYR A 567 -14.66 -18.13 19.01
N LYS A 568 -15.29 -18.92 18.13
CA LYS A 568 -16.43 -19.81 18.43
C LYS A 568 -17.58 -19.11 19.18
N VAL A 569 -17.88 -17.87 18.81
CA VAL A 569 -18.98 -17.10 19.39
C VAL A 569 -20.30 -17.85 19.12
N GLU A 570 -21.07 -18.14 20.16
CA GLU A 570 -22.36 -18.83 20.04
C GLU A 570 -23.38 -17.93 19.35
N TRP A 571 -24.16 -18.52 18.44
CA TRP A 571 -25.14 -17.79 17.65
C TRP A 571 -26.52 -18.41 17.84
N ASN A 572 -27.42 -17.65 18.46
CA ASN A 572 -28.85 -17.89 18.29
C ASN A 572 -29.27 -17.14 17.03
N SER A 573 -30.21 -17.68 16.26
CA SER A 573 -30.66 -17.21 14.94
C SER A 573 -31.26 -15.78 14.88
N ASN A 574 -31.06 -14.92 15.90
CA ASN A 574 -31.51 -13.53 15.92
C ASN A 574 -30.37 -12.57 15.51
N PRO A 575 -30.50 -11.85 14.37
CA PRO A 575 -29.50 -10.91 13.85
C PRO A 575 -29.22 -9.67 14.72
N GLU A 576 -30.06 -9.38 15.71
CA GLU A 576 -30.05 -8.11 16.46
C GLU A 576 -28.80 -7.86 17.32
N TYR A 577 -27.99 -8.88 17.62
CA TYR A 577 -26.85 -8.76 18.54
C TYR A 577 -25.53 -8.36 17.87
N CYS A 578 -25.47 -8.31 16.53
CA CYS A 578 -24.24 -7.94 15.84
C CYS A 578 -24.27 -6.48 15.36
N SER A 579 -23.64 -5.58 16.12
CA SER A 579 -23.58 -4.14 15.84
C SER A 579 -22.16 -3.57 16.04
N MET A 580 -21.94 -2.34 15.57
CA MET A 580 -20.66 -1.64 15.78
C MET A 580 -20.30 -1.43 17.25
N SER A 581 -21.29 -1.23 18.12
CA SER A 581 -21.07 -1.03 19.57
C SER A 581 -20.76 -2.33 20.30
N GLU A 582 -21.28 -3.46 19.82
CA GLU A 582 -21.14 -4.79 20.43
C GLU A 582 -20.31 -5.74 19.54
N ALA A 583 -19.26 -5.22 18.89
CA ALA A 583 -18.51 -5.95 17.86
C ALA A 583 -17.91 -7.29 18.35
N SER A 584 -17.58 -7.40 19.65
CA SER A 584 -17.04 -8.60 20.29
C SER A 584 -18.02 -9.77 20.35
N LEU A 585 -19.33 -9.48 20.28
CA LEU A 585 -20.39 -10.49 20.23
C LEU A 585 -20.67 -10.98 18.80
N CYS A 586 -20.05 -10.35 17.80
CA CYS A 586 -20.12 -10.78 16.41
C CYS A 586 -19.04 -11.83 16.09
N ARG A 587 -19.39 -12.79 15.24
CA ARG A 587 -18.40 -13.62 14.54
C ARG A 587 -17.45 -12.72 13.78
N VAL A 588 -16.14 -12.97 13.78
CA VAL A 588 -15.15 -12.14 13.07
C VAL A 588 -15.50 -11.94 11.59
N GLY A 589 -16.02 -12.97 10.93
CA GLY A 589 -16.40 -12.90 9.53
C GLY A 589 -17.68 -12.13 9.25
N ASP A 590 -18.52 -11.83 10.25
CA ASP A 590 -19.76 -11.10 10.01
C ASP A 590 -19.48 -9.60 9.84
N LEU A 591 -19.54 -9.10 8.61
CA LEU A 591 -19.30 -7.69 8.31
C LEU A 591 -20.60 -6.88 8.26
N THR A 592 -21.77 -7.52 8.48
CA THR A 592 -23.06 -6.81 8.56
C THR A 592 -23.13 -5.88 9.77
N ARG A 593 -22.21 -6.03 10.73
CA ARG A 593 -21.97 -5.05 11.81
C ARG A 593 -21.77 -3.62 11.29
N HIS A 594 -21.20 -3.47 10.09
CA HIS A 594 -20.96 -2.19 9.41
C HIS A 594 -22.16 -1.71 8.59
N SER A 595 -23.33 -2.35 8.76
CA SER A 595 -24.50 -2.31 7.88
C SER A 595 -24.37 -3.13 6.59
N THR A 596 -25.49 -3.28 5.89
CA THR A 596 -25.59 -3.91 4.58
C THR A 596 -25.00 -3.03 3.48
N ILE A 597 -24.67 -3.64 2.34
CA ILE A 597 -24.12 -2.94 1.17
C ILE A 597 -25.12 -2.93 0.02
N ASP A 598 -24.97 -1.96 -0.88
CA ASP A 598 -25.78 -1.82 -2.07
C ASP A 598 -24.96 -2.15 -3.33
N ILE A 599 -25.63 -2.66 -4.36
CA ILE A 599 -25.02 -3.02 -5.65
C ILE A 599 -25.73 -2.24 -6.74
N ALA A 600 -24.96 -1.55 -7.58
CA ALA A 600 -25.51 -0.78 -8.68
C ALA A 600 -25.93 -1.68 -9.85
N GLY A 601 -27.05 -1.37 -10.49
CA GLY A 601 -27.48 -2.05 -11.72
C GLY A 601 -26.71 -1.58 -12.96
N LYS A 602 -26.23 -0.32 -12.93
CA LYS A 602 -25.45 0.30 -14.01
C LYS A 602 -24.21 1.01 -13.48
N LYS A 603 -23.17 1.05 -14.29
CA LYS A 603 -21.90 1.74 -14.02
C LYS A 603 -22.08 3.19 -13.60
N LEU A 604 -23.03 3.91 -14.22
CA LEU A 604 -23.33 5.31 -13.89
C LEU A 604 -23.60 5.52 -12.39
N TYR A 605 -24.26 4.57 -11.75
CA TYR A 605 -24.60 4.63 -10.32
C TYR A 605 -23.55 4.00 -9.42
N GLY A 606 -22.61 3.22 -9.95
CA GLY A 606 -21.61 2.47 -9.19
C GLY A 606 -20.88 3.34 -8.16
N THR A 607 -20.14 4.35 -8.62
CA THR A 607 -19.33 5.20 -7.72
C THR A 607 -20.18 6.00 -6.74
N LEU A 608 -21.38 6.41 -7.13
CA LEU A 608 -22.27 7.20 -6.28
C LEU A 608 -22.84 6.34 -5.14
N LEU A 609 -23.32 5.14 -5.47
CA LEU A 609 -24.10 4.27 -4.59
C LEU A 609 -23.18 3.36 -3.75
N THR A 610 -22.27 2.63 -4.38
CA THR A 610 -21.59 1.48 -3.75
C THR A 610 -20.33 1.87 -2.98
N ARG A 611 -19.67 2.97 -3.37
CA ARG A 611 -18.37 3.34 -2.81
C ARG A 611 -18.50 3.74 -1.34
N ARG A 612 -17.82 3.03 -0.43
CA ARG A 612 -17.91 3.22 1.04
C ARG A 612 -16.56 2.96 1.71
N LEU A 613 -16.35 3.55 2.89
CA LEU A 613 -15.18 3.32 3.74
C LEU A 613 -15.62 3.05 5.17
N PHE A 614 -15.18 1.91 5.72
CA PHE A 614 -15.42 1.48 7.09
C PHE A 614 -14.11 1.28 7.83
N THR A 615 -14.17 1.34 9.16
CA THR A 615 -13.05 1.01 10.05
C THR A 615 -13.49 -0.10 11.00
N ASP A 616 -12.86 -1.26 10.90
CA ASP A 616 -13.14 -2.44 11.71
C ASP A 616 -12.04 -2.66 12.75
N THR A 617 -12.40 -2.88 14.02
CA THR A 617 -11.48 -3.00 15.15
C THR A 617 -11.10 -4.46 15.48
N MET A 618 -11.65 -5.44 14.75
CA MET A 618 -11.60 -6.88 15.05
C MET A 618 -11.18 -7.76 13.88
N LEU A 619 -11.00 -7.22 12.68
CA LEU A 619 -10.70 -7.97 11.46
C LEU A 619 -9.19 -7.99 11.15
N PRO A 620 -8.42 -9.02 11.55
CA PRO A 620 -6.98 -9.04 11.33
C PRO A 620 -6.60 -9.45 9.89
N LEU A 621 -5.60 -8.78 9.32
CA LEU A 621 -4.95 -9.18 8.06
C LEU A 621 -3.65 -9.95 8.29
N SER A 622 -3.14 -9.97 9.51
CA SER A 622 -1.92 -10.68 9.90
C SER A 622 -2.13 -11.51 11.17
N GLY A 623 -1.20 -12.41 11.48
CA GLY A 623 -1.31 -13.31 12.63
C GLY A 623 -2.17 -14.55 12.37
N PRO A 624 -2.42 -15.37 13.41
CA PRO A 624 -3.04 -16.70 13.28
C PRO A 624 -4.50 -16.65 12.82
N HIS A 625 -5.20 -15.55 13.11
CA HIS A 625 -6.60 -15.37 12.74
C HIS A 625 -6.80 -14.54 11.47
N SER A 626 -5.75 -14.34 10.67
CA SER A 626 -5.81 -13.57 9.42
C SER A 626 -6.92 -14.05 8.48
N ILE A 627 -7.58 -13.10 7.82
CA ILE A 627 -8.57 -13.38 6.76
C ILE A 627 -7.96 -13.60 5.38
N LEU A 628 -6.63 -13.53 5.22
CA LEU A 628 -5.97 -13.82 3.95
C LEU A 628 -6.20 -15.30 3.54
N GLY A 629 -6.49 -15.53 2.26
CA GLY A 629 -6.79 -16.86 1.70
C GLY A 629 -8.22 -17.34 1.94
N LYS A 630 -9.00 -16.64 2.78
CA LYS A 630 -10.44 -16.89 2.98
C LYS A 630 -11.28 -16.30 1.85
N SER A 631 -12.58 -16.55 1.85
CA SER A 631 -13.50 -15.96 0.87
C SER A 631 -14.36 -14.86 1.50
N LEU A 632 -14.68 -13.84 0.71
CA LEU A 632 -15.73 -12.89 1.03
C LEU A 632 -16.97 -13.26 0.21
N VAL A 633 -18.10 -13.40 0.89
CA VAL A 633 -19.39 -13.78 0.31
C VAL A 633 -20.37 -12.62 0.48
N ILE A 634 -21.03 -12.25 -0.61
CA ILE A 634 -22.13 -11.30 -0.62
C ILE A 634 -23.42 -12.09 -0.80
N TYR A 635 -24.41 -11.77 0.02
CA TYR A 635 -25.72 -12.40 0.09
C TYR A 635 -26.77 -11.51 -0.57
N ASP A 636 -27.84 -12.13 -1.03
CA ASP A 636 -29.03 -11.49 -1.58
C ASP A 636 -30.24 -12.30 -1.11
N ASP A 637 -30.83 -11.82 -0.01
CA ASP A 637 -31.97 -12.42 0.69
C ASP A 637 -33.29 -12.18 -0.05
N HIS A 638 -33.33 -11.16 -0.91
CA HIS A 638 -34.47 -10.81 -1.75
C HIS A 638 -34.42 -11.51 -3.12
N GLY A 639 -33.35 -12.26 -3.39
CA GLY A 639 -33.17 -12.97 -4.64
C GLY A 639 -34.09 -14.18 -4.81
N PRO A 640 -34.06 -14.82 -6.00
CA PRO A 640 -34.88 -15.99 -6.29
C PRO A 640 -34.57 -17.15 -5.32
N ARG A 641 -35.58 -17.70 -4.64
CA ARG A 641 -35.42 -18.80 -3.66
C ARG A 641 -34.65 -20.01 -4.21
N ALA A 642 -34.82 -20.32 -5.50
CA ALA A 642 -34.13 -21.43 -6.17
C ALA A 642 -32.61 -21.21 -6.34
N ARG A 643 -32.12 -19.97 -6.25
CA ARG A 643 -30.69 -19.63 -6.28
C ARG A 643 -30.00 -19.87 -4.93
N GLY A 644 -30.78 -19.84 -3.85
CA GLY A 644 -30.26 -19.67 -2.50
C GLY A 644 -29.86 -18.22 -2.21
N GLU A 645 -29.40 -17.97 -0.97
CA GLU A 645 -29.10 -16.61 -0.48
C GLU A 645 -27.74 -16.06 -0.95
N ARG A 646 -26.76 -16.89 -1.33
CA ARG A 646 -25.40 -16.42 -1.70
C ARG A 646 -25.35 -15.87 -3.13
N LEU A 647 -25.09 -14.57 -3.29
CA LEU A 647 -25.06 -13.87 -4.58
C LEU A 647 -23.72 -14.01 -5.30
N ALA A 648 -22.61 -13.77 -4.60
CA ALA A 648 -21.27 -13.73 -5.16
C ALA A 648 -20.23 -14.09 -4.10
N CYS A 649 -19.11 -14.68 -4.52
CA CYS A 649 -17.97 -14.94 -3.64
C CYS A 649 -16.67 -14.77 -4.40
N SER A 650 -15.63 -14.33 -3.69
CA SER A 650 -14.27 -14.24 -4.23
C SER A 650 -13.24 -14.36 -3.10
N ILE A 651 -12.00 -14.69 -3.46
CA ILE A 651 -10.91 -14.90 -2.51
C ILE A 651 -10.34 -13.57 -2.01
N ILE A 652 -9.96 -13.53 -0.74
CA ILE A 652 -9.22 -12.43 -0.13
C ILE A 652 -7.73 -12.70 -0.36
N SER A 653 -7.15 -12.02 -1.34
CA SER A 653 -5.74 -12.16 -1.74
C SER A 653 -4.92 -10.94 -1.32
N GLU A 654 -3.63 -11.11 -1.03
CA GLU A 654 -2.73 -9.99 -0.75
C GLU A 654 -2.46 -9.17 -2.03
N THR A 655 -2.37 -7.85 -1.89
CA THR A 655 -1.90 -6.94 -2.93
C THR A 655 -0.55 -6.39 -2.51
N TYR A 656 0.48 -6.77 -3.26
CA TYR A 656 1.84 -6.32 -3.01
C TYR A 656 2.08 -4.89 -3.50
N HIS A 657 2.96 -4.20 -2.78
CA HIS A 657 3.46 -2.88 -3.16
C HIS A 657 4.17 -2.94 -4.53
N ARG A 658 4.26 -1.80 -5.20
CA ARG A 658 5.00 -1.69 -6.46
C ARG A 658 6.31 -0.98 -6.20
N LYS A 659 7.39 -1.62 -6.63
CA LYS A 659 8.72 -1.02 -6.69
C LYS A 659 9.17 -0.99 -8.15
N ALA A 660 9.64 0.16 -8.60
CA ALA A 660 10.22 0.36 -9.91
C ALA A 660 11.67 0.86 -9.76
N VAL A 661 12.57 0.41 -10.63
CA VAL A 661 14.00 0.70 -10.54
C VAL A 661 14.56 1.03 -11.92
N ALA A 662 15.31 2.12 -12.01
CA ALA A 662 16.14 2.47 -13.15
C ALA A 662 17.61 2.49 -12.71
N ARG A 663 18.41 1.55 -13.22
CA ARG A 663 19.82 1.36 -12.80
C ARG A 663 20.77 1.00 -13.96
N ASP A 664 20.22 0.48 -15.05
CA ASP A 664 20.97 -0.05 -16.18
C ASP A 664 21.16 1.05 -17.22
N TRP A 665 22.10 1.96 -16.94
CA TRP A 665 22.34 3.14 -17.77
C TRP A 665 22.96 2.81 -19.13
N PHE A 666 22.46 3.44 -20.18
CA PHE A 666 22.95 3.43 -21.55
C PHE A 666 23.45 4.82 -21.94
N GLY A 667 24.54 4.88 -22.71
CA GLY A 667 25.05 6.11 -23.32
C GLY A 667 24.79 6.13 -24.82
N ASN A 668 24.86 7.32 -25.42
CA ASN A 668 24.74 7.52 -26.87
C ASN A 668 26.09 7.31 -27.57
N GLY A 669 26.55 6.06 -27.67
CA GLY A 669 27.85 5.70 -28.27
C GLY A 669 29.08 6.09 -27.44
N GLU A 670 28.89 6.78 -26.31
CA GLU A 670 29.93 7.19 -25.36
C GLU A 670 29.97 6.25 -24.14
N ILE A 671 31.17 5.98 -23.60
CA ILE A 671 31.31 5.31 -22.30
C ILE A 671 30.90 6.31 -21.21
N ILE A 672 29.87 5.98 -20.45
CA ILE A 672 29.36 6.82 -19.36
C ILE A 672 29.95 6.40 -18.00
N SER A 673 30.28 7.39 -17.17
CA SER A 673 30.75 7.22 -15.79
C SER A 673 29.61 7.06 -14.78
N LEU A 674 28.36 7.27 -15.21
CA LEU A 674 27.16 7.25 -14.38
C LEU A 674 26.98 5.92 -13.65
N ARG A 675 26.82 6.00 -12.33
CA ARG A 675 26.52 4.87 -11.45
C ARG A 675 25.35 5.20 -10.54
N GLY A 676 24.75 4.16 -9.98
CA GLY A 676 23.63 4.29 -9.05
C GLY A 676 22.28 4.02 -9.70
N LYS A 677 21.21 4.41 -9.02
CA LYS A 677 19.84 4.01 -9.34
C LYS A 677 18.84 5.09 -8.93
N LEU A 678 17.69 5.10 -9.63
CA LEU A 678 16.46 5.73 -9.17
C LEU A 678 15.49 4.61 -8.80
N GLU A 679 14.95 4.66 -7.58
CA GLU A 679 13.93 3.74 -7.11
C GLU A 679 12.63 4.49 -6.82
N PHE A 680 11.52 3.90 -7.23
CA PHE A 680 10.17 4.39 -6.96
C PHE A 680 9.45 3.32 -6.16
N LEU A 681 8.77 3.70 -5.08
CA LEU A 681 8.03 2.79 -4.21
C LEU A 681 6.65 3.38 -3.92
N GLN A 682 5.61 2.61 -4.26
CA GLN A 682 4.22 2.94 -3.96
C GLN A 682 3.56 1.73 -3.31
N GLN A 683 3.03 1.92 -2.09
CA GLN A 683 2.44 0.83 -1.30
C GLN A 683 1.12 0.32 -1.90
N ASN A 684 0.23 1.23 -2.29
CA ASN A 684 -0.97 0.95 -3.08
C ASN A 684 -1.40 2.13 -3.94
N GLU A 685 -2.53 2.01 -4.64
CA GLU A 685 -3.08 3.04 -5.54
C GLU A 685 -3.54 4.35 -4.86
N TYR A 686 -3.80 4.38 -3.54
CA TYR A 686 -4.19 5.58 -2.78
C TYR A 686 -3.00 6.26 -2.08
N ASP A 687 -1.84 5.63 -2.10
CA ASP A 687 -0.63 6.13 -1.47
C ASP A 687 0.19 6.94 -2.47
N ILE A 688 0.96 7.91 -1.96
CA ILE A 688 1.92 8.68 -2.76
C ILE A 688 3.12 7.81 -3.16
N THR A 689 3.83 8.22 -4.21
CA THR A 689 5.04 7.54 -4.65
C THR A 689 6.26 8.14 -3.98
N ASN A 690 7.01 7.30 -3.25
CA ASN A 690 8.29 7.66 -2.67
C ASN A 690 9.39 7.40 -3.70
N ILE A 691 10.28 8.37 -3.90
CA ILE A 691 11.34 8.33 -4.89
C ILE A 691 12.67 8.43 -4.16
N GLU A 692 13.53 7.42 -4.32
CA GLU A 692 14.92 7.45 -3.85
C GLU A 692 15.85 7.60 -5.05
N LEU A 693 16.55 8.72 -5.12
CA LEU A 693 17.51 9.01 -6.18
C LEU A 693 18.91 8.91 -5.61
N ASN A 694 19.73 8.04 -6.18
CA ASN A 694 21.14 7.87 -5.83
C ASN A 694 21.96 7.77 -7.12
N LEU A 695 22.55 8.89 -7.55
CA LEU A 695 23.36 9.00 -8.76
C LEU A 695 24.79 9.44 -8.41
N ASP A 696 25.77 8.82 -9.07
CA ASP A 696 27.18 9.17 -8.97
C ASP A 696 27.83 9.23 -10.36
N GLY A 697 28.94 9.93 -10.51
CA GLY A 697 29.62 10.12 -11.79
C GLY A 697 28.94 11.14 -12.72
N LEU A 698 28.25 12.15 -12.18
CA LEU A 698 27.58 13.21 -12.96
C LEU A 698 28.54 14.28 -13.53
N ASP A 699 29.79 14.32 -13.05
CA ASP A 699 30.86 15.22 -13.50
C ASP A 699 30.55 16.73 -13.48
N GLY A 700 29.45 17.15 -12.82
CA GLY A 700 29.01 18.54 -12.73
C GLY A 700 28.44 19.13 -14.01
N LYS A 701 28.31 18.34 -15.09
CA LYS A 701 27.94 18.83 -16.44
C LYS A 701 26.49 18.51 -16.83
N MET A 702 25.74 17.84 -15.97
CA MET A 702 24.36 17.41 -16.25
C MET A 702 23.34 18.48 -15.87
N SER A 703 22.18 18.46 -16.54
CA SER A 703 21.08 19.41 -16.34
C SER A 703 19.79 18.70 -15.88
N GLY A 704 18.84 18.49 -16.80
CA GLY A 704 17.54 17.91 -16.54
C GLY A 704 17.54 16.39 -16.57
N TYR A 705 16.54 15.80 -15.93
CA TYR A 705 16.28 14.37 -15.95
C TYR A 705 14.76 14.13 -15.98
N HIS A 706 14.33 13.30 -16.92
CA HIS A 706 12.92 13.17 -17.26
C HIS A 706 12.54 11.71 -17.51
N ILE A 707 11.27 11.38 -17.27
CA ILE A 707 10.65 10.13 -17.70
C ILE A 707 10.11 10.33 -19.11
N HIS A 708 10.50 9.44 -20.02
CA HIS A 708 10.14 9.42 -21.42
C HIS A 708 9.08 8.36 -21.72
N MET A 709 8.55 8.35 -22.94
CA MET A 709 7.34 7.59 -23.25
C MET A 709 7.54 6.08 -23.31
N THR A 710 8.74 5.60 -23.66
CA THR A 710 8.97 4.20 -24.08
C THR A 710 10.24 3.59 -23.48
N PRO A 711 10.38 2.26 -23.45
CA PRO A 711 11.59 1.61 -22.93
C PRO A 711 12.74 1.65 -23.95
N ILE A 712 13.95 1.44 -23.46
CA ILE A 712 15.17 1.46 -24.27
C ILE A 712 15.27 0.24 -25.21
N GLU A 713 15.66 0.51 -26.45
CA GLU A 713 16.10 -0.51 -27.41
C GLU A 713 17.61 -0.72 -27.29
N GLN A 714 18.01 -1.85 -26.69
CA GLN A 714 19.39 -2.10 -26.25
C GLN A 714 20.39 -2.31 -27.40
N ASP A 715 19.92 -2.67 -28.60
CA ASP A 715 20.76 -2.92 -29.78
C ASP A 715 21.07 -1.66 -30.60
N LEU A 716 20.52 -0.51 -30.23
CA LEU A 716 20.84 0.77 -30.85
C LEU A 716 22.19 1.29 -30.36
N GLU A 717 22.95 1.92 -31.26
CA GLU A 717 24.19 2.64 -30.91
C GLU A 717 23.89 3.94 -30.14
N PHE A 718 22.77 4.60 -30.47
CA PHE A 718 22.29 5.83 -29.84
C PHE A 718 20.89 5.62 -29.23
N PRO A 719 20.77 4.79 -28.17
CA PRO A 719 19.49 4.36 -27.63
C PRO A 719 18.69 5.48 -26.93
N CYS A 720 19.36 6.56 -26.51
CA CYS A 720 18.70 7.62 -25.74
C CYS A 720 18.03 8.67 -26.64
N GLU A 721 18.23 8.62 -27.96
CA GLU A 721 17.75 9.64 -28.91
C GLU A 721 16.23 9.78 -28.97
N SER A 722 15.78 10.94 -29.44
CA SER A 722 14.35 11.28 -29.56
C SER A 722 13.60 10.39 -30.54
N THR A 723 14.30 9.73 -31.46
CA THR A 723 13.73 8.78 -32.43
C THR A 723 13.33 7.45 -31.79
N SER A 724 13.92 7.07 -30.65
CA SER A 724 13.60 5.82 -29.94
C SER A 724 12.78 6.06 -28.67
N LEU A 725 13.13 7.05 -27.85
CA LEU A 725 12.48 7.32 -26.56
C LEU A 725 11.39 8.42 -26.61
N TYR A 726 11.26 9.11 -27.75
CA TYR A 726 10.28 10.17 -27.98
C TYR A 726 10.33 11.30 -26.94
N GLY A 727 9.20 11.98 -26.72
CA GLY A 727 9.07 13.11 -25.81
C GLY A 727 9.01 12.70 -24.33
N HIS A 728 8.75 13.69 -23.48
CA HIS A 728 8.50 13.47 -22.05
C HIS A 728 7.13 12.81 -21.84
N TRP A 729 7.00 12.08 -20.74
CA TRP A 729 5.71 11.52 -20.34
C TRP A 729 4.79 12.63 -19.82
N ASN A 730 3.77 12.98 -20.59
CA ASN A 730 2.85 14.08 -20.31
C ASN A 730 1.37 13.71 -20.61
N PRO A 731 0.78 12.76 -19.86
CA PRO A 731 -0.58 12.28 -20.12
C PRO A 731 -1.66 13.36 -19.91
N PHE A 732 -1.37 14.40 -19.12
CA PHE A 732 -2.31 15.50 -18.85
C PHE A 732 -2.15 16.70 -19.80
N GLY A 733 -1.23 16.65 -20.77
CA GLY A 733 -1.04 17.71 -21.75
C GLY A 733 -0.62 19.05 -21.14
N ILE A 734 0.21 19.04 -20.10
CA ILE A 734 0.73 20.26 -19.46
C ILE A 734 1.55 21.06 -20.48
N ASN A 735 1.26 22.36 -20.61
CA ASN A 735 1.98 23.23 -21.53
C ASN A 735 3.30 23.72 -20.92
N VAL A 736 4.41 23.24 -21.48
CA VAL A 736 5.79 23.54 -21.07
C VAL A 736 6.13 25.04 -21.16
N SER A 737 5.45 25.83 -22.00
CA SER A 737 5.72 27.28 -22.07
C SER A 737 5.34 28.04 -20.81
N ASN A 738 4.45 27.47 -19.99
CA ASN A 738 3.87 28.12 -18.82
C ASN A 738 4.34 27.49 -17.50
N THR A 739 5.31 26.59 -17.53
CA THR A 739 5.84 25.93 -16.33
C THR A 739 6.75 26.87 -15.56
N LEU A 740 6.62 26.86 -14.23
CA LEU A 740 7.49 27.61 -13.32
C LEU A 740 8.92 27.08 -13.37
N SER A 741 9.86 27.81 -12.77
CA SER A 741 11.24 27.33 -12.70
C SER A 741 11.36 26.10 -11.80
N ALA A 742 12.43 25.32 -11.97
CA ALA A 742 12.57 24.02 -11.32
C ALA A 742 12.49 24.11 -9.78
N GLY A 743 11.60 23.32 -9.18
CA GLY A 743 11.39 23.22 -7.74
C GLY A 743 10.43 24.26 -7.16
N GLU A 744 10.03 25.28 -7.92
CA GLU A 744 9.15 26.35 -7.43
C GLU A 744 7.67 25.94 -7.41
N GLY A 745 7.18 25.34 -8.50
CA GLY A 745 5.78 24.95 -8.68
C GLY A 745 5.39 23.66 -7.97
N THR A 746 4.10 23.37 -7.90
CA THR A 746 3.57 22.09 -7.39
C THR A 746 3.70 20.97 -8.42
N THR A 747 3.59 19.71 -7.97
CA THR A 747 3.85 18.55 -8.87
C THR A 747 2.93 18.49 -10.09
N ASP A 748 1.68 18.93 -9.96
CA ASP A 748 0.66 19.01 -11.02
C ASP A 748 0.90 20.13 -12.05
N GLN A 749 1.82 21.06 -11.78
CA GLN A 749 2.16 22.16 -12.68
C GLN A 749 3.28 21.82 -13.67
N TYR A 750 3.86 20.62 -13.56
CA TYR A 750 4.89 20.10 -14.47
C TYR A 750 4.35 18.90 -15.24
N GLU A 751 5.00 18.60 -16.36
CA GLU A 751 4.78 17.31 -17.03
C GLU A 751 4.99 16.17 -16.03
N MET A 752 4.17 15.12 -16.08
CA MET A 752 4.25 14.03 -15.10
C MET A 752 5.65 13.42 -15.04
N GLY A 753 6.32 13.33 -16.20
CA GLY A 753 7.69 12.85 -16.33
C GLY A 753 8.79 13.87 -16.06
N ASP A 754 8.52 15.15 -15.82
CA ASP A 754 9.57 16.15 -15.58
C ASP A 754 10.05 16.15 -14.12
N LEU A 755 10.96 15.23 -13.81
CA LEU A 755 11.52 15.08 -12.46
C LEU A 755 12.43 16.26 -12.08
N SER A 756 13.18 16.81 -13.03
CA SER A 756 14.00 18.00 -12.78
C SER A 756 13.18 19.24 -12.47
N GLY A 757 12.08 19.47 -13.18
CA GLY A 757 11.14 20.55 -12.91
C GLY A 757 10.51 20.42 -11.53
N LYS A 758 10.11 19.21 -11.13
CA LYS A 758 9.51 18.95 -9.82
C LYS A 758 10.50 19.03 -8.65
N PHE A 759 11.69 18.44 -8.79
CA PHE A 759 12.61 18.16 -7.67
C PHE A 759 13.95 18.89 -7.75
N GLY A 760 14.13 19.75 -8.75
CA GLY A 760 15.35 20.48 -9.02
C GLY A 760 16.32 19.71 -9.94
N THR A 761 17.22 20.45 -10.58
CA THR A 761 18.16 19.95 -11.60
C THR A 761 19.42 19.29 -11.00
N LEU A 762 20.18 18.61 -11.88
CA LEU A 762 21.46 17.96 -11.58
C LEU A 762 22.67 18.88 -11.79
N GLU A 763 22.46 20.17 -12.02
CA GLU A 763 23.54 21.11 -12.34
C GLU A 763 24.59 21.19 -11.23
N ASN A 764 25.86 21.21 -11.63
CA ASN A 764 27.02 21.32 -10.74
C ASN A 764 27.13 20.20 -9.68
N ARG A 765 26.43 19.08 -9.85
CA ARG A 765 26.52 17.93 -8.94
C ARG A 765 27.46 16.86 -9.51
N LYS A 766 28.32 16.28 -8.65
CA LYS A 766 29.11 15.08 -8.98
C LYS A 766 28.41 13.80 -8.53
N ARG A 767 27.89 13.85 -7.30
CA ARG A 767 27.03 12.84 -6.68
C ARG A 767 25.74 13.50 -6.23
N TYR A 768 24.62 12.82 -6.37
CA TYR A 768 23.32 13.30 -5.94
C TYR A 768 22.54 12.19 -5.27
N MET A 769 22.27 12.36 -3.97
CA MET A 769 21.48 11.44 -3.17
C MET A 769 20.35 12.22 -2.50
N LYS A 770 19.10 11.87 -2.80
CA LYS A 770 17.94 12.54 -2.22
C LYS A 770 16.69 11.67 -2.29
N THR A 771 15.81 11.85 -1.32
CA THR A 771 14.49 11.23 -1.28
C THR A 771 13.41 12.29 -1.53
N PHE A 772 12.39 11.92 -2.30
CA PHE A 772 11.27 12.80 -2.65
C PHE A 772 9.94 12.06 -2.54
N ASN A 773 8.88 12.84 -2.39
CA ASN A 773 7.50 12.36 -2.40
C ASN A 773 6.77 13.02 -3.56
N ASP A 774 6.16 12.21 -4.43
CA ASP A 774 5.34 12.68 -5.55
C ASP A 774 3.88 12.27 -5.34
N THR A 775 2.96 13.24 -5.41
CA THR A 775 1.52 13.04 -5.21
C THR A 775 0.77 12.64 -6.47
N ILE A 776 1.39 12.72 -7.65
CA ILE A 776 0.75 12.49 -8.95
C ILE A 776 1.40 11.41 -9.81
N LEU A 777 2.62 10.95 -9.47
CA LEU A 777 3.37 9.97 -10.24
C LEU A 777 2.98 8.54 -9.84
N PRO A 778 2.22 7.79 -10.65
CA PRO A 778 1.70 6.50 -10.22
C PRO A 778 2.58 5.33 -10.70
N LEU A 779 2.59 4.25 -9.93
CA LEU A 779 3.07 2.92 -10.32
C LEU A 779 1.92 1.95 -10.62
N PHE A 780 0.68 2.33 -10.29
CA PHE A 780 -0.54 1.59 -10.59
C PHE A 780 -1.36 2.30 -11.68
N GLY A 781 -2.23 1.55 -12.35
CA GLY A 781 -3.24 2.08 -13.27
C GLY A 781 -2.68 2.58 -14.61
N LEU A 782 -3.56 3.22 -15.39
CA LEU A 782 -3.35 3.55 -16.80
C LEU A 782 -2.11 4.42 -17.06
N ASN A 783 -1.80 5.34 -16.15
CA ASN A 783 -0.69 6.29 -16.29
C ASN A 783 0.62 5.81 -15.66
N SER A 784 0.71 4.53 -15.28
CA SER A 784 1.92 3.97 -14.66
C SER A 784 3.17 4.26 -15.48
N ILE A 785 4.27 4.53 -14.78
CA ILE A 785 5.59 4.76 -15.38
C ILE A 785 6.39 3.47 -15.62
N LEU A 786 5.85 2.31 -15.23
CA LEU A 786 6.49 1.02 -15.50
C LEU A 786 6.58 0.78 -17.01
N GLY A 787 7.74 0.26 -17.46
CA GLY A 787 8.00 0.04 -18.88
C GLY A 787 8.35 1.31 -19.67
N ARG A 788 8.52 2.45 -18.99
CA ARG A 788 9.03 3.70 -19.57
C ARG A 788 10.53 3.83 -19.35
N SER A 789 11.13 4.97 -19.69
CA SER A 789 12.56 5.21 -19.50
C SER A 789 12.85 6.54 -18.83
N ILE A 790 14.02 6.65 -18.19
CA ILE A 790 14.58 7.88 -17.66
C ILE A 790 15.67 8.34 -18.61
N VAL A 791 15.73 9.64 -18.90
CA VAL A 791 16.80 10.27 -19.68
C VAL A 791 17.41 11.40 -18.86
N ILE A 792 18.74 11.46 -18.83
CA ILE A 792 19.53 12.53 -18.22
C ILE A 792 20.17 13.36 -19.33
N HIS A 793 20.09 14.67 -19.22
CA HIS A 793 20.59 15.62 -20.20
C HIS A 793 21.90 16.28 -19.75
N LYS A 794 22.76 16.62 -20.72
CA LYS A 794 23.91 17.51 -20.54
C LYS A 794 23.41 18.96 -20.54
N LYS A 795 24.06 19.82 -19.74
CA LYS A 795 23.80 21.27 -19.74
C LYS A 795 24.04 21.89 -21.12
N GLN A 796 25.07 21.44 -21.84
CA GLN A 796 25.38 21.93 -23.17
C GLN A 796 24.35 21.44 -24.18
N LYS A 797 23.63 22.39 -24.80
CA LYS A 797 22.63 22.14 -25.87
C LYS A 797 21.50 21.17 -25.48
N ASN A 798 21.30 20.91 -24.18
CA ASN A 798 20.31 19.95 -23.67
C ASN A 798 20.42 18.53 -24.29
N LEU A 799 21.64 18.12 -24.65
CA LEU A 799 21.90 16.84 -25.31
C LEU A 799 21.58 15.68 -24.37
N ARG A 800 20.93 14.63 -24.88
CA ARG A 800 20.66 13.41 -24.11
C ARG A 800 21.97 12.66 -23.87
N TRP A 801 22.29 12.42 -22.61
CA TRP A 801 23.56 11.83 -22.20
C TRP A 801 23.43 10.35 -21.89
N ALA A 802 22.53 10.05 -20.96
CA ALA A 802 22.34 8.71 -20.43
C ALA A 802 20.86 8.40 -20.27
N CYS A 803 20.49 7.13 -20.42
CA CYS A 803 19.12 6.69 -20.23
C CYS A 803 19.05 5.29 -19.59
N SER A 804 17.96 5.00 -18.87
CA SER A 804 17.67 3.66 -18.34
C SER A 804 16.18 3.34 -18.47
N THR A 805 15.82 2.10 -18.77
CA THR A 805 14.43 1.63 -18.64
C THR A 805 14.04 1.59 -17.16
N ILE A 806 12.78 1.90 -16.87
CA ILE A 806 12.15 1.76 -15.55
C ILE A 806 11.58 0.35 -15.47
N GLU A 807 12.33 -0.53 -14.82
CA GLU A 807 12.01 -1.95 -14.67
C GLU A 807 11.34 -2.22 -13.32
N ARG A 808 10.73 -3.39 -13.16
CA ARG A 808 10.17 -3.81 -11.88
C ARG A 808 11.29 -4.17 -10.92
N GLY A 809 11.25 -3.62 -9.70
CA GLY A 809 12.08 -4.04 -8.60
C GLY A 809 11.36 -5.10 -7.78
N TYR A 810 11.84 -6.33 -7.77
CA TYR A 810 11.28 -7.42 -6.96
C TYR A 810 12.39 -8.36 -6.49
N SER A 811 12.14 -9.09 -5.41
CA SER A 811 13.01 -10.19 -4.99
C SER A 811 12.58 -11.49 -5.70
N PRO A 812 13.52 -12.30 -6.23
CA PRO A 812 13.19 -13.64 -6.75
C PRO A 812 12.58 -14.58 -5.70
N SER A 813 12.72 -14.25 -4.41
CA SER A 813 12.07 -14.98 -3.31
C SER A 813 10.60 -14.59 -3.10
N GLU A 814 10.13 -13.51 -3.74
CA GLU A 814 8.79 -12.95 -3.58
C GLU A 814 7.92 -13.20 -4.81
N ALA A 815 8.49 -13.07 -6.00
CA ALA A 815 7.75 -13.14 -7.26
C ALA A 815 8.61 -13.53 -8.46
N ILE A 816 7.93 -13.90 -9.54
CA ILE A 816 8.50 -14.15 -10.87
C ILE A 816 7.91 -13.17 -11.89
N GLU A 817 8.73 -12.68 -12.81
CA GLU A 817 8.26 -11.89 -13.95
C GLU A 817 7.95 -12.82 -15.13
N LEU A 818 6.70 -12.79 -15.61
CA LEU A 818 6.28 -13.43 -16.83
C LEU A 818 6.33 -12.45 -18.00
N ARG A 819 6.80 -12.95 -19.14
CA ARG A 819 6.92 -12.20 -20.39
C ARG A 819 6.22 -12.94 -21.51
N ALA A 820 5.45 -12.21 -22.30
CA ALA A 820 4.74 -12.72 -23.46
C ALA A 820 4.90 -11.78 -24.65
N ILE A 821 4.82 -12.33 -25.85
CA ILE A 821 4.94 -11.59 -27.10
C ILE A 821 3.89 -12.07 -28.09
N ALA A 822 3.21 -11.12 -28.75
CA ALA A 822 2.48 -11.36 -29.97
C ALA A 822 3.28 -10.81 -31.15
N SER A 823 3.90 -11.73 -31.92
CA SER A 823 4.83 -11.38 -32.97
C SER A 823 4.17 -11.36 -34.35
N PHE A 824 4.11 -10.18 -34.96
CA PHE A 824 3.66 -9.96 -36.33
C PHE A 824 4.87 -10.01 -37.27
N HIS A 825 5.40 -11.21 -37.51
CA HIS A 825 6.62 -11.42 -38.32
C HIS A 825 6.34 -12.00 -39.72
N HIS A 826 5.09 -12.32 -40.05
CA HIS A 826 4.75 -12.93 -41.33
C HIS A 826 5.07 -11.98 -42.51
N PRO A 827 5.94 -12.35 -43.46
CA PRO A 827 6.38 -11.43 -44.53
C PRO A 827 5.27 -10.99 -45.48
N GLN A 828 4.24 -11.83 -45.65
CA GLN A 828 3.03 -11.51 -46.43
C GLN A 828 1.86 -11.07 -45.53
N GLY A 829 2.12 -10.79 -44.24
CA GLY A 829 1.10 -10.27 -43.33
C GLY A 829 0.75 -8.82 -43.64
N PHE A 830 -0.13 -8.22 -42.83
CA PHE A 830 -0.62 -6.85 -43.01
C PHE A 830 -0.13 -5.88 -41.94
N ALA A 831 0.44 -6.40 -40.85
CA ALA A 831 1.18 -5.66 -39.85
C ALA A 831 2.54 -6.33 -39.65
N TYR A 832 3.55 -5.55 -39.27
CA TYR A 832 4.89 -6.04 -38.97
C TYR A 832 5.40 -5.40 -37.67
N GLY A 833 5.84 -6.22 -36.73
CA GLY A 833 6.28 -5.77 -35.42
C GLY A 833 5.88 -6.71 -34.28
N TYR A 834 5.71 -6.15 -33.09
CA TYR A 834 5.33 -6.92 -31.90
C TYR A 834 4.42 -6.15 -30.95
N ILE A 835 3.71 -6.91 -30.13
CA ILE A 835 3.12 -6.47 -28.86
C ILE A 835 3.79 -7.31 -27.77
N ARG A 836 4.49 -6.68 -26.83
CA ARG A 836 5.15 -7.32 -25.70
C ARG A 836 4.38 -7.04 -24.43
N MET A 837 4.28 -8.04 -23.57
CA MET A 837 3.48 -7.98 -22.35
C MET A 837 4.32 -8.52 -21.18
N THR A 838 4.34 -7.80 -20.06
CA THR A 838 5.02 -8.26 -18.84
C THR A 838 4.13 -8.15 -17.61
N GLN A 839 4.12 -9.19 -16.78
CA GLN A 839 3.32 -9.28 -15.57
C GLN A 839 4.12 -9.94 -14.45
N LEU A 840 4.02 -9.41 -13.23
CA LEU A 840 4.64 -10.01 -12.05
C LEU A 840 3.63 -10.94 -11.37
N ILE A 841 4.06 -12.17 -11.07
CA ILE A 841 3.26 -13.18 -10.38
C ILE A 841 3.95 -13.53 -9.07
N HIS A 842 3.26 -13.32 -7.96
CA HIS A 842 3.76 -13.64 -6.63
C HIS A 842 3.54 -15.13 -6.31
N HIS A 843 4.29 -15.64 -5.32
CA HIS A 843 4.19 -17.06 -4.93
C HIS A 843 2.81 -17.47 -4.39
N ASP A 844 2.02 -16.52 -3.89
CA ASP A 844 0.63 -16.74 -3.46
C ASP A 844 -0.37 -16.79 -4.63
N GLY A 845 0.10 -16.59 -5.87
CA GLY A 845 -0.71 -16.54 -7.08
C GLY A 845 -1.33 -15.18 -7.39
N SER A 846 -1.11 -14.16 -6.53
CA SER A 846 -1.53 -12.79 -6.81
C SER A 846 -0.74 -12.22 -7.99
N GLN A 847 -1.39 -11.37 -8.77
CA GLN A 847 -0.86 -10.86 -10.05
C GLN A 847 -0.77 -9.34 -10.04
N SER A 848 0.27 -8.81 -10.68
CA SER A 848 0.31 -7.39 -11.01
C SER A 848 -0.52 -7.05 -12.25
N GLU A 849 -0.69 -5.76 -12.49
CA GLU A 849 -1.14 -5.26 -13.79
C GLU A 849 -0.13 -5.62 -14.87
N THR A 850 -0.62 -5.80 -16.09
CA THR A 850 0.20 -6.15 -17.25
C THR A 850 0.63 -4.88 -17.96
N VAL A 851 1.93 -4.73 -18.16
CA VAL A 851 2.53 -3.65 -18.95
C VAL A 851 2.64 -4.14 -20.38
N ILE A 852 2.14 -3.35 -21.33
CA ILE A 852 2.03 -3.69 -22.74
C ILE A 852 2.84 -2.69 -23.56
N GLU A 853 3.89 -3.14 -24.25
CA GLU A 853 4.67 -2.36 -25.22
C GLU A 853 4.23 -2.73 -26.65
N ILE A 854 3.92 -1.73 -27.47
CA ILE A 854 3.48 -1.92 -28.86
C ILE A 854 4.49 -1.26 -29.80
N LYS A 855 5.03 -2.04 -30.75
CA LYS A 855 5.85 -1.58 -31.86
C LYS A 855 5.31 -2.20 -33.15
N LEU A 856 4.42 -1.50 -33.84
CA LEU A 856 3.77 -1.99 -35.06
C LEU A 856 3.93 -1.00 -36.23
N ARG A 857 4.19 -1.55 -37.41
CA ARG A 857 4.28 -0.81 -38.67
C ARG A 857 3.70 -1.62 -39.81
N HIS A 858 3.54 -1.00 -40.97
CA HIS A 858 3.19 -1.74 -42.19
C HIS A 858 4.37 -2.59 -42.68
N PRO A 859 4.11 -3.78 -43.26
CA PRO A 859 5.14 -4.67 -43.80
C PRO A 859 6.01 -4.01 -44.87
N GLY A 860 7.30 -4.37 -44.91
CA GLY A 860 8.28 -3.80 -45.85
C GLY A 860 9.28 -2.87 -45.18
N LYS A 861 10.57 -2.95 -45.55
CA LYS A 861 11.65 -2.23 -44.84
C LYS A 861 11.54 -0.70 -44.98
N HIS A 862 10.93 -0.22 -46.05
CA HIS A 862 10.80 1.20 -46.38
C HIS A 862 9.35 1.69 -46.37
N ASP A 863 8.40 0.87 -45.92
CA ASP A 863 7.01 1.30 -45.81
C ASP A 863 6.86 2.31 -44.67
N ARG A 864 6.28 3.46 -45.00
CA ARG A 864 6.00 4.59 -44.10
C ARG A 864 4.51 4.90 -44.00
N ASN A 865 3.65 3.99 -44.46
CA ASN A 865 2.22 4.12 -44.34
C ASN A 865 1.83 4.24 -42.86
N ILE A 866 0.85 5.11 -42.61
CA ILE A 866 0.30 5.35 -41.28
C ILE A 866 -1.20 5.13 -41.36
N THR A 867 -1.70 4.29 -40.47
CA THR A 867 -3.13 4.05 -40.31
C THR A 867 -3.49 4.20 -38.84
N ARG A 868 -4.66 4.80 -38.57
CA ARG A 868 -5.03 5.25 -37.23
C ARG A 868 -6.30 4.59 -36.73
N ASN A 869 -6.48 4.62 -35.41
CA ASN A 869 -7.71 4.19 -34.73
C ASN A 869 -8.06 2.72 -35.04
N HIS A 870 -7.08 1.83 -34.93
CA HIS A 870 -7.32 0.39 -35.03
C HIS A 870 -7.81 -0.14 -33.69
N ASN A 871 -9.00 -0.72 -33.67
CA ASN A 871 -9.39 -1.55 -32.55
C ASN A 871 -8.53 -2.82 -32.53
N TRP A 872 -8.41 -3.43 -31.37
CA TRP A 872 -7.61 -4.61 -31.09
C TRP A 872 -8.16 -5.34 -29.87
N ALA A 873 -8.18 -6.66 -29.95
CA ALA A 873 -8.79 -7.52 -28.94
C ALA A 873 -8.13 -8.91 -28.91
N ILE A 874 -8.22 -9.59 -27.75
CA ILE A 874 -7.84 -10.98 -27.57
C ILE A 874 -8.99 -11.89 -27.99
N TYR A 875 -8.67 -12.88 -28.79
CA TYR A 875 -9.57 -13.87 -29.33
C TYR A 875 -9.28 -15.25 -28.74
N VAL A 876 -10.30 -16.11 -28.65
CA VAL A 876 -10.20 -17.37 -27.89
C VAL A 876 -9.13 -18.31 -28.44
N ASN A 877 -9.04 -18.46 -29.75
CA ASN A 877 -8.17 -19.46 -30.37
C ASN A 877 -6.89 -18.84 -30.94
N PRO A 878 -5.81 -19.63 -31.07
CA PRO A 878 -4.65 -19.21 -31.85
C PRO A 878 -4.99 -19.15 -33.36
N VAL A 879 -4.24 -18.32 -34.08
CA VAL A 879 -4.29 -18.13 -35.54
C VAL A 879 -3.12 -18.84 -36.22
N GLY A 880 -3.26 -19.13 -37.51
CA GLY A 880 -2.26 -19.83 -38.32
C GLY A 880 -2.08 -19.18 -39.69
N VAL A 881 -2.26 -19.96 -40.76
CA VAL A 881 -2.09 -19.50 -42.16
C VAL A 881 -3.11 -18.42 -42.54
N ASP A 882 -4.26 -18.38 -41.86
CA ASP A 882 -5.31 -17.37 -42.06
C ASP A 882 -4.88 -15.94 -41.70
N ALA A 883 -3.77 -15.76 -40.98
CA ALA A 883 -3.19 -14.45 -40.70
C ALA A 883 -2.60 -13.74 -41.93
N ALA A 884 -2.27 -14.49 -42.99
CA ALA A 884 -1.65 -13.98 -44.22
C ALA A 884 -2.61 -13.88 -45.41
N VAL A 885 -3.89 -14.21 -45.22
CA VAL A 885 -4.87 -14.25 -46.31
C VAL A 885 -5.27 -12.84 -46.75
N GLN A 886 -5.28 -12.60 -48.07
CA GLN A 886 -5.59 -11.28 -48.63
C GLN A 886 -7.05 -10.87 -48.46
N VAL A 887 -7.99 -11.82 -48.58
CA VAL A 887 -9.43 -11.56 -48.43
C VAL A 887 -9.76 -11.29 -46.95
N LYS A 888 -10.26 -10.09 -46.66
CA LYS A 888 -10.51 -9.61 -45.28
C LYS A 888 -11.46 -10.52 -44.50
N ASP A 889 -12.55 -10.97 -45.12
CA ASP A 889 -13.60 -11.77 -44.45
C ASP A 889 -13.10 -13.13 -43.95
N THR A 890 -12.05 -13.66 -44.60
CA THR A 890 -11.44 -14.96 -44.25
C THR A 890 -10.17 -14.82 -43.42
N ARG A 891 -9.69 -13.59 -43.21
CA ARG A 891 -8.45 -13.31 -42.48
C ARG A 891 -8.68 -13.41 -40.98
N CYS A 892 -7.76 -14.05 -40.27
CA CYS A 892 -7.80 -14.19 -38.81
C CYS A 892 -9.08 -14.84 -38.26
N VAL A 893 -9.84 -15.57 -39.09
CA VAL A 893 -11.11 -16.21 -38.71
C VAL A 893 -10.88 -17.33 -37.70
N ALA A 894 -9.72 -18.01 -37.75
CA ALA A 894 -9.39 -19.10 -36.83
C ALA A 894 -9.43 -18.68 -35.36
N GLY A 895 -9.18 -17.38 -35.07
CA GLY A 895 -9.26 -16.82 -33.73
C GLY A 895 -10.63 -16.96 -33.04
N GLY A 896 -11.71 -17.15 -33.81
CA GLY A 896 -13.06 -17.33 -33.28
C GLY A 896 -13.72 -16.00 -32.88
N TYR A 897 -14.03 -15.85 -31.59
CA TYR A 897 -14.73 -14.70 -30.99
C TYR A 897 -13.88 -14.01 -29.91
N ILE A 898 -14.28 -12.79 -29.51
CA ILE A 898 -13.61 -12.02 -28.45
C ILE A 898 -13.67 -12.80 -27.13
N TRP A 899 -12.55 -12.89 -26.45
CA TRP A 899 -12.43 -13.71 -25.25
C TRP A 899 -13.18 -13.10 -24.05
N ASN A 900 -14.25 -13.77 -23.59
CA ASN A 900 -15.05 -13.38 -22.42
C ASN A 900 -15.11 -14.50 -21.37
N PRO A 901 -14.03 -14.75 -20.60
CA PRO A 901 -13.96 -15.85 -19.63
C PRO A 901 -14.79 -15.61 -18.37
N TYR A 902 -15.23 -14.38 -18.10
CA TYR A 902 -15.98 -14.02 -16.90
C TYR A 902 -17.47 -13.83 -17.15
N PHE A 903 -17.95 -14.18 -18.35
CA PHE A 903 -19.37 -14.15 -18.71
C PHE A 903 -20.00 -12.78 -18.44
N THR A 904 -19.22 -11.72 -18.65
CA THR A 904 -19.72 -10.36 -18.66
C THR A 904 -20.88 -10.32 -19.66
N GLN A 905 -22.03 -9.80 -19.23
CA GLN A 905 -23.25 -9.68 -20.04
C GLN A 905 -23.82 -11.03 -20.55
N LEU A 906 -23.70 -12.09 -19.74
CA LEU A 906 -24.22 -13.42 -20.09
C LEU A 906 -25.72 -13.45 -20.43
N ALA A 907 -26.54 -12.66 -19.74
CA ALA A 907 -28.00 -12.72 -19.85
C ALA A 907 -28.55 -12.00 -21.08
N ASP A 908 -27.82 -11.03 -21.62
CA ASP A 908 -28.21 -10.27 -22.82
C ASP A 908 -27.01 -10.01 -23.75
N PRO A 909 -26.39 -11.08 -24.30
CA PRO A 909 -25.10 -10.99 -25.00
C PRO A 909 -25.17 -10.26 -26.34
N LEU A 910 -26.37 -9.97 -26.87
CA LEU A 910 -26.58 -9.30 -28.15
C LEU A 910 -26.76 -7.78 -28.01
N ASN A 911 -26.83 -7.27 -26.78
CA ASN A 911 -27.06 -5.85 -26.52
C ASN A 911 -25.75 -5.06 -26.48
N ASP A 912 -25.18 -4.82 -27.66
CA ASP A 912 -23.91 -4.11 -27.82
C ASP A 912 -23.96 -2.66 -27.32
N ASP A 913 -25.14 -2.04 -27.29
CA ASP A 913 -25.31 -0.66 -26.85
C ASP A 913 -25.18 -0.55 -25.32
N LEU A 914 -25.78 -1.49 -24.58
CA LEU A 914 -25.57 -1.61 -23.14
C LEU A 914 -24.10 -1.89 -22.84
N TYR A 915 -23.49 -2.86 -23.54
CA TYR A 915 -22.09 -3.21 -23.34
C TYR A 915 -21.17 -1.99 -23.49
N ARG A 916 -21.36 -1.19 -24.55
CA ARG A 916 -20.56 0.01 -24.82
C ARG A 916 -20.74 1.13 -23.80
N GLN A 917 -21.90 1.22 -23.14
CA GLN A 917 -22.13 2.18 -22.06
C GLN A 917 -21.45 1.74 -20.75
N GLU A 918 -21.37 0.42 -20.54
CA GLU A 918 -20.92 -0.18 -19.28
C GLU A 918 -19.41 -0.50 -19.30
N CYS A 919 -18.82 -0.86 -20.44
CA CYS A 919 -17.38 -1.07 -20.60
C CYS A 919 -16.64 0.27 -20.76
N GLY A 920 -15.52 0.45 -20.06
CA GLY A 920 -14.64 1.61 -20.26
C GLY A 920 -13.39 1.60 -19.38
N PRO A 921 -12.45 2.54 -19.59
CA PRO A 921 -11.21 2.67 -18.81
C PRO A 921 -11.45 2.90 -17.31
N ASP A 922 -12.59 3.49 -16.97
CA ASP A 922 -13.00 3.81 -15.60
C ASP A 922 -13.64 2.63 -14.85
N LEU A 923 -14.12 1.61 -15.57
CA LEU A 923 -14.58 0.33 -14.99
C LEU A 923 -14.16 -0.86 -15.86
N PRO A 924 -12.85 -1.19 -15.90
CA PRO A 924 -12.29 -2.20 -16.81
C PRO A 924 -12.81 -3.62 -16.55
N LEU A 925 -13.30 -3.89 -15.33
CA LEU A 925 -13.88 -5.19 -14.97
C LEU A 925 -15.24 -5.44 -15.64
N ARG A 926 -15.94 -4.39 -16.12
CA ARG A 926 -17.22 -4.52 -16.83
C ARG A 926 -17.05 -4.76 -18.34
N CYS A 927 -15.80 -4.80 -18.83
CA CYS A 927 -15.45 -5.17 -20.19
C CYS A 927 -15.22 -6.68 -20.34
N TYR A 928 -15.34 -7.21 -21.56
CA TYR A 928 -14.78 -8.50 -21.90
C TYR A 928 -13.27 -8.46 -21.69
N VAL A 929 -12.68 -9.49 -21.08
CA VAL A 929 -11.22 -9.56 -20.86
C VAL A 929 -10.47 -9.39 -22.18
N GLY A 930 -11.00 -9.94 -23.28
CA GLY A 930 -10.43 -9.78 -24.60
C GLY A 930 -10.63 -8.41 -25.25
N ASP A 931 -11.58 -7.59 -24.80
CA ASP A 931 -11.78 -6.25 -25.37
C ASP A 931 -10.81 -5.23 -24.76
N ILE A 932 -9.58 -5.23 -25.30
CA ILE A 932 -8.52 -4.33 -24.86
C ILE A 932 -8.81 -2.90 -25.30
N SER A 933 -9.40 -2.70 -26.49
CA SER A 933 -9.73 -1.37 -27.01
C SER A 933 -10.74 -0.63 -26.16
N GLY A 934 -11.76 -1.33 -25.64
CA GLY A 934 -12.71 -0.73 -24.71
C GLY A 934 -12.05 -0.21 -23.41
N ARG A 935 -10.95 -0.83 -22.98
CA ARG A 935 -10.22 -0.45 -21.75
C ARG A 935 -9.11 0.57 -21.96
N LEU A 936 -8.32 0.41 -23.02
CA LEU A 936 -7.08 1.17 -23.24
C LEU A 936 -7.16 2.14 -24.42
N GLY A 937 -8.22 2.05 -25.22
CA GLY A 937 -8.37 2.77 -26.48
C GLY A 937 -7.75 2.05 -27.69
N PRO A 938 -7.96 2.59 -28.89
CA PRO A 938 -7.40 2.04 -30.12
C PRO A 938 -5.90 2.31 -30.25
N ILE A 939 -5.26 1.61 -31.18
CA ILE A 939 -3.83 1.76 -31.50
C ILE A 939 -3.62 2.29 -32.91
N ASP A 940 -2.44 2.87 -33.15
CA ASP A 940 -2.03 3.32 -34.47
C ASP A 940 -0.91 2.43 -35.01
N ILE A 941 -0.87 2.25 -36.33
CA ILE A 941 0.17 1.45 -37.01
C ILE A 941 1.03 2.38 -37.86
N GLY A 942 2.35 2.26 -37.72
CA GLY A 942 3.34 3.06 -38.45
C GLY A 942 3.76 4.35 -37.73
N LEU A 943 3.31 4.56 -36.50
CA LEU A 943 3.69 5.68 -35.63
C LEU A 943 4.71 5.25 -34.55
N GLN A 944 4.85 6.09 -33.53
CA GLN A 944 5.71 5.88 -32.36
C GLN A 944 5.29 4.65 -31.57
N ARG A 945 6.24 4.01 -30.88
CA ARG A 945 5.93 2.93 -29.92
C ARG A 945 5.05 3.45 -28.79
N GLN A 946 4.16 2.60 -28.31
CA GLN A 946 3.21 2.92 -27.24
C GLN A 946 3.38 1.97 -26.05
N VAL A 947 3.16 2.49 -24.85
CA VAL A 947 3.20 1.70 -23.60
C VAL A 947 1.90 1.92 -22.84
N PHE A 948 1.23 0.81 -22.53
CA PHE A 948 -0.02 0.77 -21.77
C PHE A 948 0.14 -0.09 -20.51
N THR A 949 -0.77 0.10 -19.54
CA THR A 949 -0.90 -0.76 -18.36
C THR A 949 -2.36 -1.19 -18.23
N ASP A 950 -2.62 -2.49 -18.09
CA ASP A 950 -3.96 -3.06 -17.98
C ASP A 950 -4.09 -3.93 -16.73
N SER A 951 -5.12 -3.63 -15.92
CA SER A 951 -5.44 -4.38 -14.70
C SER A 951 -6.27 -5.64 -14.95
N ASN A 952 -6.87 -5.79 -16.14
CA ASN A 952 -7.72 -6.92 -16.52
C ASN A 952 -7.13 -7.73 -17.70
N PHE A 953 -5.80 -7.83 -17.78
CA PHE A 953 -5.09 -8.65 -18.76
C PHE A 953 -4.25 -9.73 -18.03
N PRO A 954 -4.79 -10.93 -17.75
CA PRO A 954 -4.06 -11.98 -17.05
C PRO A 954 -3.16 -12.80 -18.00
N LEU A 955 -1.86 -12.90 -17.69
CA LEU A 955 -0.92 -13.79 -18.38
C LEU A 955 -0.76 -15.15 -17.71
N ALA A 956 -1.23 -15.32 -16.46
CA ALA A 956 -1.14 -16.57 -15.71
C ALA A 956 -2.42 -16.91 -14.95
N GLY A 957 -2.42 -18.09 -14.33
CA GLY A 957 -3.56 -18.64 -13.58
C GLY A 957 -4.51 -19.45 -14.46
N THR A 958 -5.67 -19.78 -13.92
CA THR A 958 -6.68 -20.61 -14.60
C THR A 958 -7.30 -19.93 -15.82
N VAL A 959 -7.27 -18.60 -15.84
CA VAL A 959 -7.75 -17.76 -16.95
C VAL A 959 -6.53 -16.99 -17.45
N SER A 960 -5.92 -17.47 -18.53
CA SER A 960 -4.71 -16.86 -19.11
C SER A 960 -4.92 -16.50 -20.59
N ALA A 961 -4.33 -15.38 -21.00
CA ALA A 961 -4.22 -14.95 -22.38
C ALA A 961 -3.14 -15.72 -23.17
N MET A 962 -2.25 -16.45 -22.49
CA MET A 962 -1.22 -17.25 -23.15
C MET A 962 -1.84 -18.33 -24.05
N GLY A 963 -1.31 -18.48 -25.26
CA GLY A 963 -1.82 -19.42 -26.27
C GLY A 963 -3.06 -18.94 -27.03
N ARG A 964 -3.54 -17.73 -26.75
CA ARG A 964 -4.62 -17.06 -27.49
C ARG A 964 -4.07 -16.18 -28.60
N SER A 965 -4.94 -15.54 -29.39
CA SER A 965 -4.51 -14.59 -30.42
C SER A 965 -4.94 -13.16 -30.11
N ILE A 966 -4.16 -12.18 -30.57
CA ILE A 966 -4.56 -10.78 -30.66
C ILE A 966 -4.96 -10.52 -32.11
N VAL A 967 -6.14 -9.92 -32.30
CA VAL A 967 -6.64 -9.48 -33.60
C VAL A 967 -6.72 -7.96 -33.59
N ILE A 968 -6.14 -7.35 -34.62
CA ILE A 968 -6.20 -5.92 -34.92
C ILE A 968 -7.24 -5.74 -36.02
N PHE A 969 -8.14 -4.78 -35.86
CA PHE A 969 -9.21 -4.44 -36.78
C PHE A 969 -8.80 -3.34 -37.76
N ASP A 970 -9.62 -3.05 -38.76
CA ASP A 970 -9.33 -2.04 -39.77
C ASP A 970 -9.27 -0.62 -39.20
N LYS A 971 -8.63 0.28 -39.95
CA LYS A 971 -8.42 1.68 -39.58
C LYS A 971 -9.75 2.41 -39.36
N ASN A 972 -9.72 3.50 -38.61
CA ASN A 972 -10.88 4.36 -38.34
C ASN A 972 -12.07 3.59 -37.73
N PHE A 973 -11.79 2.71 -36.76
CA PHE A 973 -12.80 1.88 -36.08
C PHE A 973 -13.56 0.94 -37.02
N GLY A 974 -12.93 0.51 -38.13
CA GLY A 974 -13.52 -0.47 -39.02
C GLY A 974 -13.72 -1.83 -38.32
N THR A 975 -14.73 -2.58 -38.75
CA THR A 975 -15.13 -3.85 -38.14
C THR A 975 -14.38 -5.07 -38.70
N ASP A 976 -13.72 -4.92 -39.84
CA ASP A 976 -13.03 -6.02 -40.51
C ASP A 976 -11.72 -6.38 -39.78
N ARG A 977 -11.36 -7.66 -39.78
CA ARG A 977 -10.09 -8.13 -39.22
C ARG A 977 -8.93 -7.73 -40.13
N PHE A 978 -8.00 -6.92 -39.62
CA PHE A 978 -6.85 -6.41 -40.37
C PHE A 978 -5.61 -7.28 -40.23
N ALA A 979 -5.20 -7.65 -39.02
CA ALA A 979 -4.02 -8.48 -38.76
C ALA A 979 -4.18 -9.27 -37.45
N CYS A 980 -3.45 -10.37 -37.28
CA CYS A 980 -3.47 -11.14 -36.04
C CYS A 980 -2.13 -11.82 -35.76
N ALA A 981 -1.90 -12.13 -34.48
CA ALA A 981 -0.74 -12.88 -34.00
C ALA A 981 -1.09 -13.65 -32.72
N ASN A 982 -0.37 -14.74 -32.45
CA ASN A 982 -0.52 -15.53 -31.23
C ASN A 982 0.25 -14.91 -30.06
N ILE A 983 -0.31 -14.98 -28.85
CA ILE A 983 0.34 -14.60 -27.60
C ILE A 983 1.15 -15.79 -27.11
N GLU A 984 2.46 -15.68 -27.20
CA GLU A 984 3.40 -16.76 -26.90
C GLU A 984 4.42 -16.33 -25.82
N PRO A 985 5.11 -17.26 -25.13
CA PRO A 985 6.14 -16.90 -24.16
C PRO A 985 7.30 -16.11 -24.80
N ASP A 986 7.71 -15.02 -24.17
CA ASP A 986 8.89 -14.24 -24.60
C ASP A 986 10.09 -14.60 -23.73
N ASN A 987 10.70 -15.76 -24.00
CA ASN A 987 11.89 -16.21 -23.28
C ASN A 987 13.11 -15.40 -23.74
N ASP A 988 14.01 -15.05 -22.82
CA ASP A 988 15.28 -14.37 -23.13
C ASP A 988 16.47 -15.21 -22.65
N ILE A 989 17.24 -15.76 -23.59
CA ILE A 989 18.48 -16.47 -23.31
C ILE A 989 19.65 -15.54 -23.62
N VAL A 990 20.48 -15.31 -22.61
CA VAL A 990 21.58 -14.35 -22.69
C VAL A 990 22.93 -15.09 -22.73
N LYS A 991 23.74 -14.86 -23.76
CA LYS A 991 25.03 -15.57 -23.96
C LYS A 991 26.14 -14.67 -24.50
N TYR A 992 27.35 -14.83 -23.97
CA TYR A 992 28.55 -14.19 -24.52
C TYR A 992 29.04 -14.92 -25.76
N THR A 993 29.37 -14.17 -26.81
CA THR A 993 29.86 -14.73 -28.08
C THR A 993 31.11 -14.00 -28.55
N ASN A 994 32.13 -14.76 -28.94
CA ASN A 994 33.42 -14.25 -29.40
C ASN A 994 33.56 -14.44 -30.90
N ILE A 995 33.63 -13.35 -31.65
CA ILE A 995 33.73 -13.34 -33.11
C ILE A 995 35.08 -12.74 -33.54
N ARG A 996 35.70 -13.33 -34.55
CA ARG A 996 36.91 -12.76 -35.16
C ARG A 996 36.55 -11.46 -35.88
N LYS A 997 37.30 -10.38 -35.62
CA LYS A 997 37.06 -9.04 -36.14
C LYS A 997 37.83 -8.83 -37.46
N PRO A 998 37.17 -8.90 -38.64
CA PRO A 998 37.79 -8.48 -39.90
C PRO A 998 38.08 -6.97 -39.92
N PRO A 999 38.95 -6.48 -40.84
CA PRO A 999 39.36 -5.07 -40.91
C PRO A 999 38.21 -4.06 -41.02
N ARG A 1000 37.06 -4.46 -41.59
CA ARG A 1000 35.82 -3.65 -41.69
C ARG A 1000 34.65 -4.31 -40.97
N PHE A 1001 34.81 -4.64 -39.69
CA PHE A 1001 33.73 -5.24 -38.89
C PHE A 1001 32.79 -4.17 -38.34
N VAL A 1002 31.50 -4.28 -38.67
CA VAL A 1002 30.42 -3.45 -38.13
C VAL A 1002 29.43 -4.36 -37.41
N VAL A 1003 29.17 -4.11 -36.13
CA VAL A 1003 28.31 -4.97 -35.28
C VAL A 1003 26.88 -5.03 -35.84
N ALA A 1004 26.33 -3.89 -36.26
CA ALA A 1004 24.99 -3.83 -36.85
C ALA A 1004 24.87 -4.66 -38.14
N GLN A 1005 25.90 -4.63 -39.00
CA GLN A 1005 25.93 -5.43 -40.22
C GLN A 1005 26.04 -6.93 -39.91
N PHE A 1006 26.89 -7.30 -38.95
CA PHE A 1006 27.00 -8.67 -38.47
C PHE A 1006 25.64 -9.19 -37.99
N LEU A 1007 24.96 -8.41 -37.14
CA LEU A 1007 23.67 -8.78 -36.58
C LEU A 1007 22.58 -8.88 -37.66
N GLU A 1008 22.53 -7.94 -38.62
CA GLU A 1008 21.62 -8.03 -39.79
C GLU A 1008 21.89 -9.29 -40.63
N ASP A 1009 23.15 -9.61 -40.88
CA ASP A 1009 23.53 -10.80 -41.68
C ASP A 1009 23.11 -12.09 -40.97
N VAL A 1010 23.32 -12.18 -39.66
CA VAL A 1010 22.87 -13.32 -38.84
C VAL A 1010 21.34 -13.42 -38.85
N ARG A 1011 20.61 -12.31 -38.61
CA ARG A 1011 19.14 -12.27 -38.64
C ARG A 1011 18.60 -12.74 -40.00
N LYS A 1012 19.19 -12.27 -41.12
CA LYS A 1012 18.82 -12.68 -42.48
C LYS A 1012 19.06 -14.16 -42.75
N ILE A 1013 20.19 -14.71 -42.29
CA ILE A 1013 20.48 -16.14 -42.45
C ILE A 1013 19.55 -16.94 -41.58
N MET A 1014 19.38 -16.63 -40.29
CA MET A 1014 18.48 -17.38 -39.41
C MET A 1014 16.99 -17.19 -39.76
N GLY A 1015 16.64 -16.18 -40.54
CA GLY A 1015 15.26 -15.91 -40.96
C GLY A 1015 14.40 -15.34 -39.82
N VAL A 1016 15.00 -14.57 -38.92
CA VAL A 1016 14.35 -14.03 -37.71
C VAL A 1016 14.18 -12.50 -37.79
N PRO A 1017 13.10 -11.95 -37.20
CA PRO A 1017 12.92 -10.50 -37.10
C PRO A 1017 13.90 -9.85 -36.11
N ASP A 1018 13.97 -8.52 -36.12
CA ASP A 1018 14.91 -7.71 -35.32
C ASP A 1018 14.70 -7.85 -33.81
N TRP A 1019 13.47 -8.08 -33.34
CA TRP A 1019 13.17 -8.22 -31.91
C TRP A 1019 13.46 -9.60 -31.31
N MET A 1020 13.78 -10.62 -32.12
CA MET A 1020 14.09 -11.99 -31.64
C MET A 1020 15.58 -12.24 -31.40
N LEU A 1021 16.45 -11.34 -31.86
CA LEU A 1021 17.90 -11.47 -31.68
C LEU A 1021 18.51 -10.09 -31.53
N SER A 1022 19.13 -9.77 -30.40
CA SER A 1022 19.74 -8.47 -30.15
C SER A 1022 21.11 -8.58 -29.47
N ILE A 1023 21.84 -7.47 -29.39
CA ILE A 1023 23.17 -7.38 -28.75
C ILE A 1023 23.16 -6.24 -27.74
N ASP A 1024 23.63 -6.45 -26.51
CA ASP A 1024 23.88 -5.38 -25.55
C ASP A 1024 25.20 -4.68 -25.90
N THR A 1025 25.10 -3.49 -26.48
CA THR A 1025 26.24 -2.68 -26.96
C THR A 1025 27.20 -2.28 -25.84
N ARG A 1026 26.73 -2.15 -24.59
CA ARG A 1026 27.55 -1.74 -23.43
C ARG A 1026 28.51 -2.82 -22.95
N LYS A 1027 28.17 -4.08 -23.20
CA LYS A 1027 28.97 -5.25 -22.79
C LYS A 1027 29.87 -5.77 -23.91
N THR A 1028 30.04 -4.98 -24.97
CA THR A 1028 30.95 -5.28 -26.06
C THR A 1028 32.41 -5.02 -25.62
N LYS A 1029 33.30 -5.97 -25.89
CA LYS A 1029 34.73 -5.89 -25.55
C LYS A 1029 35.58 -6.30 -26.74
N ILE A 1030 36.64 -5.54 -27.00
CA ILE A 1030 37.66 -5.91 -27.98
C ILE A 1030 38.70 -6.79 -27.26
N LEU A 1031 38.99 -7.95 -27.82
CA LEU A 1031 39.94 -8.94 -27.29
C LEU A 1031 41.12 -9.12 -28.26
N HIS A 1032 42.22 -9.70 -27.77
CA HIS A 1032 43.37 -10.12 -28.58
C HIS A 1032 43.91 -8.98 -29.49
N SER A 1033 44.26 -7.84 -28.88
CA SER A 1033 44.85 -6.68 -29.58
C SER A 1033 44.06 -6.19 -30.81
N GLY A 1034 42.72 -6.37 -30.82
CA GLY A 1034 41.86 -5.96 -31.93
C GLY A 1034 41.48 -7.09 -32.88
N ALA A 1035 42.00 -8.31 -32.72
CA ALA A 1035 41.70 -9.44 -33.58
C ALA A 1035 40.30 -10.04 -33.35
N CYS A 1036 39.72 -9.83 -32.15
CA CYS A 1036 38.43 -10.40 -31.79
C CYS A 1036 37.53 -9.40 -31.07
N ILE A 1037 36.23 -9.67 -31.13
CA ILE A 1037 35.20 -8.91 -30.43
C ILE A 1037 34.29 -9.88 -29.69
N GLN A 1038 34.06 -9.60 -28.41
CA GLN A 1038 33.10 -10.27 -27.56
C GLN A 1038 31.90 -9.36 -27.38
N PHE A 1039 30.70 -9.93 -27.47
CA PHE A 1039 29.47 -9.21 -27.17
C PHE A 1039 28.48 -10.12 -26.45
N LEU A 1040 27.55 -9.52 -25.71
CA LEU A 1040 26.47 -10.21 -25.03
C LEU A 1040 25.26 -10.26 -25.96
N MET A 1041 24.88 -11.45 -26.42
CA MET A 1041 23.71 -11.67 -27.27
C MET A 1041 22.49 -12.03 -26.43
N HIS A 1042 21.33 -11.55 -26.86
CA HIS A 1042 20.02 -11.93 -26.36
C HIS A 1042 19.24 -12.67 -27.46
N PHE A 1043 18.82 -13.89 -27.15
CA PHE A 1043 17.96 -14.71 -27.99
C PHE A 1043 16.55 -14.67 -27.39
N MET A 1044 15.63 -14.00 -28.08
CA MET A 1044 14.30 -13.66 -27.56
C MET A 1044 13.17 -14.35 -28.33
N GLY A 1045 12.05 -14.55 -27.66
CA GLY A 1045 10.81 -15.11 -28.22
C GLY A 1045 10.56 -16.58 -27.85
N PRO A 1046 9.49 -17.19 -28.42
CA PRO A 1046 9.04 -18.52 -28.01
C PRO A 1046 10.03 -19.64 -28.32
N ILE A 1047 10.87 -19.45 -29.33
CA ILE A 1047 11.87 -20.43 -29.81
C ILE A 1047 13.31 -20.05 -29.43
N ALA A 1048 13.52 -19.24 -28.38
CA ALA A 1048 14.84 -18.74 -27.97
C ALA A 1048 15.93 -19.83 -27.85
N SER A 1049 15.58 -21.02 -27.34
CA SER A 1049 16.52 -22.16 -27.24
C SER A 1049 16.97 -22.67 -28.61
N THR A 1050 16.06 -22.78 -29.57
CA THR A 1050 16.37 -23.13 -30.96
C THR A 1050 17.24 -22.06 -31.61
N LEU A 1051 16.95 -20.77 -31.38
CA LEU A 1051 17.75 -19.67 -31.90
C LEU A 1051 19.19 -19.73 -31.40
N GLU A 1052 19.40 -19.99 -30.11
CA GLU A 1052 20.71 -20.11 -29.50
C GLU A 1052 21.51 -21.28 -30.10
N GLN A 1053 20.87 -22.44 -30.27
CA GLN A 1053 21.49 -23.64 -30.84
C GLN A 1053 21.85 -23.45 -32.31
N ASP A 1054 20.92 -22.91 -33.11
CA ASP A 1054 21.16 -22.64 -34.53
C ASP A 1054 22.22 -21.57 -34.74
N PHE A 1055 22.29 -20.57 -33.86
CA PHE A 1055 23.35 -19.58 -33.89
C PHE A 1055 24.73 -20.22 -33.62
N ASN A 1056 24.84 -21.07 -32.58
CA ASN A 1056 26.09 -21.78 -32.32
C ASN A 1056 26.51 -22.65 -33.50
N ARG A 1057 25.54 -23.34 -34.13
CA ARG A 1057 25.77 -24.12 -35.34
C ARG A 1057 26.24 -23.22 -36.48
N LEU A 1058 25.57 -22.10 -36.73
CA LEU A 1058 25.92 -21.16 -37.78
C LEU A 1058 27.35 -20.59 -37.61
N ILE A 1059 27.74 -20.23 -36.37
CA ILE A 1059 29.06 -19.70 -36.07
C ILE A 1059 30.17 -20.76 -36.17
N SER A 1060 29.88 -22.01 -35.82
CA SER A 1060 30.85 -23.11 -35.84
C SER A 1060 31.05 -23.71 -37.23
N THR A 1061 29.97 -23.94 -37.99
CA THR A 1061 30.03 -24.55 -39.33
C THR A 1061 30.12 -23.51 -40.45
N GLY A 1062 29.77 -22.25 -40.18
CA GLY A 1062 29.64 -21.19 -41.18
C GLY A 1062 28.40 -21.30 -42.07
N ARG A 1063 27.50 -22.26 -41.81
CA ARG A 1063 26.35 -22.55 -42.69
C ARG A 1063 25.11 -23.06 -41.92
N LEU A 1064 23.94 -22.59 -42.33
CA LEU A 1064 22.63 -23.04 -41.84
C LEU A 1064 21.67 -23.31 -43.01
N ASP A 1065 21.24 -24.56 -43.18
CA ASP A 1065 20.48 -24.99 -44.37
C ASP A 1065 19.00 -24.57 -44.34
N ALA A 1066 18.36 -24.53 -43.17
CA ALA A 1066 16.96 -24.13 -42.98
C ALA A 1066 16.85 -22.89 -42.07
N PRO A 1067 15.83 -22.02 -42.23
CA PRO A 1067 15.62 -20.91 -41.31
C PRO A 1067 15.24 -21.44 -39.93
N SER A 1068 15.65 -20.74 -38.88
CA SER A 1068 15.38 -21.12 -37.50
C SER A 1068 13.92 -20.88 -37.12
N LEU A 1069 13.30 -19.86 -37.72
CA LEU A 1069 11.88 -19.54 -37.54
C LEU A 1069 11.04 -20.15 -38.66
N TYR A 1070 10.10 -21.02 -38.28
CA TYR A 1070 9.10 -21.55 -39.19
C TYR A 1070 7.94 -20.55 -39.36
N ILE A 1071 7.60 -20.22 -40.61
CA ILE A 1071 6.51 -19.30 -40.95
C ILE A 1071 5.47 -20.08 -41.78
N PRO A 1072 4.27 -20.35 -41.23
CA PRO A 1072 3.25 -21.13 -41.93
C PRO A 1072 2.89 -20.52 -43.29
N GLY A 1073 2.90 -21.33 -44.35
CA GLY A 1073 2.54 -20.87 -45.71
C GLY A 1073 3.60 -20.02 -46.41
N TYR A 1074 4.76 -19.78 -45.80
CA TYR A 1074 5.85 -18.99 -46.41
C TYR A 1074 7.16 -19.78 -46.46
N VAL A 1075 7.70 -19.96 -47.67
CA VAL A 1075 9.02 -20.55 -47.89
C VAL A 1075 9.92 -19.52 -48.60
N PRO A 1076 11.03 -19.10 -47.99
CA PRO A 1076 11.93 -18.12 -48.59
C PRO A 1076 12.70 -18.72 -49.77
N THR A 1077 12.39 -18.27 -51.00
CA THR A 1077 12.99 -18.80 -52.24
C THR A 1077 14.40 -18.27 -52.55
N LYS A 1078 14.81 -17.15 -51.95
CA LYS A 1078 16.12 -16.50 -52.15
C LYS A 1078 16.82 -16.19 -50.82
N ARG A 1079 17.25 -17.23 -50.10
CA ARG A 1079 17.91 -17.11 -48.78
C ARG A 1079 19.42 -17.34 -48.87
N LYS A 1080 20.19 -16.50 -48.16
CA LYS A 1080 21.64 -16.70 -47.93
C LYS A 1080 21.81 -17.74 -46.80
N ALA A 1081 22.57 -18.81 -47.06
CA ALA A 1081 22.77 -19.90 -46.11
C ALA A 1081 24.13 -19.88 -45.40
N THR A 1082 25.09 -19.10 -45.90
CA THR A 1082 26.48 -19.06 -45.42
C THR A 1082 26.81 -17.74 -44.75
N LEU A 1083 27.55 -17.80 -43.64
CA LEU A 1083 28.03 -16.66 -42.87
C LEU A 1083 29.52 -16.45 -43.09
N GLY A 1084 29.93 -15.21 -43.37
CA GLY A 1084 31.33 -14.85 -43.61
C GLY A 1084 32.16 -14.63 -42.35
N TYR A 1085 31.59 -14.82 -41.15
CA TYR A 1085 32.24 -14.59 -39.87
C TYR A 1085 32.61 -15.91 -39.20
N ARG A 1086 33.73 -15.93 -38.46
CA ARG A 1086 34.23 -17.12 -37.77
C ARG A 1086 34.31 -16.86 -36.27
N GLN A 1087 34.12 -17.92 -35.48
CA GLN A 1087 34.36 -17.89 -34.04
C GLN A 1087 35.82 -17.53 -33.74
N CYS A 1088 36.04 -16.72 -32.70
CA CYS A 1088 37.37 -16.47 -32.16
C CYS A 1088 37.70 -17.53 -31.09
N GLY A 1089 38.87 -18.16 -31.20
CA GLY A 1089 39.36 -19.13 -30.21
C GLY A 1089 39.90 -18.48 -28.94
N ASN A 1090 40.41 -19.29 -28.01
CA ASN A 1090 40.99 -18.81 -26.74
C ASN A 1090 42.40 -18.22 -26.88
N GLN A 1091 43.04 -18.36 -28.05
CA GLN A 1091 44.38 -17.83 -28.36
C GLN A 1091 44.27 -16.70 -29.39
N ASP A 1092 45.22 -15.77 -29.37
CA ASP A 1092 45.28 -14.67 -30.33
C ASP A 1092 45.41 -15.23 -31.77
N PRO A 1093 44.49 -14.92 -32.69
CA PRO A 1093 44.59 -15.36 -34.09
C PRO A 1093 45.85 -14.90 -34.82
N ASN A 1094 46.58 -13.92 -34.26
CA ASN A 1094 47.83 -13.38 -34.78
C ASN A 1094 49.09 -13.97 -34.11
N ASP A 1095 48.95 -14.81 -33.08
CA ASP A 1095 50.10 -15.53 -32.53
C ASP A 1095 50.57 -16.60 -33.52
N LYS A 1096 51.82 -16.49 -33.98
CA LYS A 1096 52.46 -17.53 -34.80
C LYS A 1096 52.62 -18.78 -33.95
N SER A 1097 52.03 -19.88 -34.39
CA SER A 1097 52.25 -21.21 -33.79
C SER A 1097 53.73 -21.58 -33.87
N ASN A 1098 54.47 -21.42 -32.77
CA ASN A 1098 55.72 -22.16 -32.58
C ASN A 1098 55.36 -23.55 -32.05
N ASN A 1099 55.20 -24.51 -32.97
CA ASN A 1099 55.77 -25.85 -32.80
C ASN A 1099 55.65 -26.66 -34.09
N SER A 1100 56.71 -26.57 -34.88
CA SER A 1100 57.17 -27.67 -35.72
C SER A 1100 57.85 -28.71 -34.82
N TYR A 1101 57.24 -29.89 -34.64
CA TYR A 1101 58.01 -31.13 -34.58
C TYR A 1101 57.24 -32.23 -35.30
N SER A 1102 57.75 -32.54 -36.49
CA SER A 1102 57.47 -33.76 -37.24
C SER A 1102 57.99 -34.95 -36.46
N ILE A 1103 57.13 -35.94 -36.19
CA ILE A 1103 57.54 -37.34 -36.13
C ILE A 1103 56.59 -38.13 -37.03
N GLN A 1104 57.16 -38.70 -38.08
CA GLN A 1104 56.54 -39.68 -38.96
C GLN A 1104 56.23 -40.97 -38.19
N ASN A 1105 55.08 -41.58 -38.43
CA ASN A 1105 55.05 -42.96 -38.93
C ASN A 1105 53.67 -43.34 -39.49
N LYS A 1106 53.71 -43.90 -40.71
CA LYS A 1106 52.61 -44.60 -41.37
C LYS A 1106 52.35 -45.93 -40.65
N HIS A 1107 51.09 -46.29 -40.47
CA HIS A 1107 50.60 -47.64 -40.82
C HIS A 1107 49.09 -47.62 -41.08
N THR A 1108 48.71 -48.39 -42.08
CA THR A 1108 47.42 -48.49 -42.74
C THR A 1108 46.46 -49.48 -42.09
N SER A 1109 45.15 -49.17 -42.22
CA SER A 1109 44.03 -50.05 -42.63
C SER A 1109 43.16 -50.81 -41.62
N LEU A 1110 41.86 -50.79 -41.98
CA LEU A 1110 40.79 -51.81 -41.86
C LEU A 1110 39.70 -51.72 -40.76
N PHE A 1111 38.50 -51.30 -41.24
CA PHE A 1111 37.15 -51.89 -41.09
C PHE A 1111 36.55 -52.32 -39.73
N PHE A 1112 35.32 -51.86 -39.44
CA PHE A 1112 34.02 -52.58 -39.33
C PHE A 1112 33.00 -51.71 -38.53
N LYS A 1113 31.90 -51.21 -39.11
CA LYS A 1113 30.54 -51.78 -39.33
C LYS A 1113 29.64 -51.91 -38.06
N MET A 1114 28.42 -51.37 -38.21
CA MET A 1114 27.23 -51.38 -37.31
C MET A 1114 26.92 -52.73 -36.62
N THR A 1115 26.23 -52.71 -35.46
CA THR A 1115 24.77 -53.01 -35.30
C THR A 1115 24.28 -53.14 -33.83
N ASN A 1116 22.99 -52.81 -33.67
CA ASN A 1116 21.99 -53.05 -32.59
C ASN A 1116 22.23 -54.12 -31.52
N PHE A 1117 21.68 -53.93 -30.31
CA PHE A 1117 20.56 -54.75 -29.77
C PHE A 1117 20.00 -54.26 -28.41
N THR A 1118 18.71 -54.53 -28.22
CA THR A 1118 17.78 -54.24 -27.13
C THR A 1118 17.71 -55.34 -26.04
N LEU A 1119 17.30 -54.92 -24.82
CA LEU A 1119 16.47 -55.60 -23.79
C LEU A 1119 16.85 -56.99 -23.23
N PHE A 1120 16.88 -57.14 -21.89
CA PHE A 1120 15.85 -57.87 -21.11
C PHE A 1120 16.00 -57.73 -19.58
N LEU A 1121 14.87 -57.96 -18.91
CA LEU A 1121 14.48 -57.80 -17.49
C LEU A 1121 15.34 -58.52 -16.43
N GLY A 1122 15.28 -57.98 -15.20
CA GLY A 1122 14.77 -58.76 -14.06
C GLY A 1122 15.62 -58.80 -12.78
N SER A 1123 15.10 -58.18 -11.71
CA SER A 1123 14.83 -58.77 -10.38
C SER A 1123 15.20 -57.89 -9.16
N LYS A 1124 14.13 -57.61 -8.39
CA LYS A 1124 14.00 -57.45 -6.93
C LYS A 1124 15.21 -56.98 -6.11
N PHE A 1125 15.05 -55.87 -5.38
CA PHE A 1125 15.22 -55.85 -3.92
C PHE A 1125 14.44 -54.68 -3.30
N SER A 1126 13.61 -55.01 -2.30
CA SER A 1126 12.86 -54.10 -1.44
C SER A 1126 13.45 -54.17 -0.02
N LEU A 1127 13.78 -52.99 0.56
CA LEU A 1127 13.73 -52.49 1.97
C LEU A 1127 14.01 -53.46 3.16
N PRO A 1128 14.51 -53.04 4.36
CA PRO A 1128 14.25 -51.74 5.01
C PRO A 1128 15.36 -51.16 5.96
N ASN A 1129 15.04 -49.98 6.55
CA ASN A 1129 15.47 -49.42 7.84
C ASN A 1129 16.95 -49.12 8.13
N ILE A 1130 17.24 -47.86 8.52
CA ILE A 1130 17.83 -47.49 9.83
C ILE A 1130 17.67 -45.98 10.07
N SER A 1131 17.25 -45.67 11.28
CA SER A 1131 17.02 -44.37 11.91
C SER A 1131 18.29 -43.73 12.48
N SER A 1132 18.28 -42.39 12.53
CA SER A 1132 18.88 -41.49 13.55
C SER A 1132 20.11 -41.97 14.36
N SER A 1133 21.28 -41.38 14.12
CA SER A 1133 22.00 -40.57 15.12
C SER A 1133 23.31 -40.00 14.53
N GLN A 1134 23.74 -38.85 15.06
CA GLN A 1134 25.06 -38.22 14.90
C GLN A 1134 25.35 -37.42 13.61
N TYR A 1135 24.80 -36.21 13.55
CA TYR A 1135 25.45 -35.06 12.90
C TYR A 1135 25.58 -33.93 13.93
N SER A 1136 26.66 -33.96 14.71
CA SER A 1136 27.14 -32.85 15.53
C SER A 1136 28.66 -33.02 15.67
N LYS A 1137 29.39 -31.93 15.45
CA LYS A 1137 30.86 -31.77 15.41
C LYS A 1137 31.52 -31.96 14.04
N LEU A 1138 31.39 -30.96 13.16
CA LEU A 1138 32.55 -30.35 12.46
C LEU A 1138 32.16 -29.06 11.70
N ILE A 1139 31.57 -28.07 12.39
CA ILE A 1139 31.49 -26.68 11.88
C ILE A 1139 31.89 -25.74 13.02
N LEU A 1140 33.18 -25.78 13.33
CA LEU A 1140 33.92 -24.75 14.03
C LEU A 1140 35.31 -24.82 13.39
N ILE A 1141 35.90 -23.69 13.00
CA ILE A 1141 37.12 -23.54 12.15
C ILE A 1141 36.80 -23.36 10.65
N VAL A 1142 36.17 -22.24 10.29
CA VAL A 1142 36.47 -21.44 9.06
C VAL A 1142 36.03 -19.97 9.27
N ALA A 1143 35.18 -19.67 10.27
CA ALA A 1143 34.68 -18.32 10.57
C ALA A 1143 35.68 -17.33 11.23
N VAL A 1144 37.00 -17.54 11.14
CA VAL A 1144 38.02 -16.68 11.78
C VAL A 1144 38.95 -15.96 10.77
N CYS A 1145 38.75 -16.10 9.45
CA CYS A 1145 39.63 -15.44 8.47
C CYS A 1145 39.01 -14.29 7.64
N ILE A 1146 37.83 -13.77 7.96
CA ILE A 1146 37.22 -12.63 7.22
C ILE A 1146 36.84 -11.45 8.13
N ILE A 1147 37.50 -11.33 9.30
CA ILE A 1147 37.42 -10.12 10.14
C ILE A 1147 38.85 -9.69 10.48
N THR A 1148 39.58 -9.27 9.45
CA THR A 1148 40.86 -8.54 9.58
C THR A 1148 41.24 -7.81 8.28
N LYS A 1149 40.23 -7.38 7.52
CA LYS A 1149 40.39 -6.48 6.36
C LYS A 1149 39.14 -5.64 6.16
N LEU A 1150 38.76 -4.91 7.19
CA LEU A 1150 37.89 -3.72 7.20
C LEU A 1150 37.77 -3.22 8.65
N LEU A 1151 38.90 -2.71 9.14
CA LEU A 1151 38.95 -1.57 10.05
C LEU A 1151 39.72 -0.47 9.29
#